data_AF-A0A3D2G5T4-F1
#
_entry.id   AF-A0A3D2G5T4-F1
#
_cell.length_a   1.000
_cell.length_b   1.000
_cell.length_c   1.000
_cell.angle_alpha   90.00
_cell.angle_beta   90.00
_cell.angle_gamma   90.00
#
_symmetry.space_group_name_H-M   'P 1'
#
loop_
_entity.id
_entity.type
_entity.pdbx_description
1 polymer ?
#
loop_
_entity_poly.entity_id
_entity_poly.type
_entity_poly.pdbx_seq_one_letter_code
_entity_poly.pdbx_strand_id
1 'polypeptide(L)'
;MAERKLARSSLKGYTFQNYVFTLFLAKMDVERKIVQIESESLGTKQFDDLYIKIQDDMVYRIQAKNYPGTKIEDITITEHTVTIKTNSNQYDSSDNNVLIVNTDQITTNTEFMGMPAIEKEGIIIVPLTEEQVTDYLDELYSTEERELQIIQKAYEYTCSEKFEVNVSELPDLIKLSTDLQQQTIIIREAPKNIENGITFIVGKPGVGKSHFVNELKDAYPDAIVYRFWIGSQDEQLTRRLQFDKFLTEVGLLVYKSPRAFTIEELVTEIADKKQMIIIDGLDHVENYNSLDLQKYISFITALGNAEVRVIVLSRPLKTEIDWAKTELFEWNFDETRFYLAVAHDISDYVVQKKIFEITGGYPIITYFLAEHYKQHGDINIEHSVTDLNQYYDTLLANVNTKSLLCIFATNNSFFTREELATFFSEPEAYDSLNEFVSAYPYLFEILQNRISLIHDSLNTYLRGILSSFPIRQEKVLNIVKSSLIDGNVEYMARLASFNLDDEFLIELLKKFSDFDVFEKILTSTVDFNSITSFYNQLQRILETRKDVLSIYEYYSFCLIFQTANRNDLVGCDGLIYQVLFYIHKHGIIENQIFSSGIMWNLYLACKQKEDITRRHIMDSHYSESQFYELINSVNDEICFFDRLEKKVLFSDIEENLIDSHRNTTEKADLLEEYLISTWIHGNSTEIFHDQFVEYVDTENDVLFSKAFKEYGFDDFWSKYIPHRAKIKLHELGFFGDENKYRGMTLMEMINECAPEGSFTVVPAAQSVLRLANYENREIDIYSVNYAWTMYGQRKDYSVYTIEDALIIFEEKGLIQEKESIELIHRLMVQSEKGIRHLMSSYINKKGTECTKRLIQDGYFSRQDFEADIFDLLPENINCFTKQQIKLRLDEMMFYHRISKTVEYRDICNVFESDYCNMMIDALEYFEYSILGTVEEDLIEQKITERGIKYIGRKENEEKEYVPFDGGYIHEEDGNYIKENSVKASEIARYVDGWYSCLPFPQFYNICDLTEEKEDYLNILHKSIFARVIDREYVGNWFLLIGNIPKLLEVCDIEVDWNMIFEIFKHFLKISLIYFPKKI
;
A
#
# COMPACT_ATOMS: atom_id res chain seq x y z
N MET A 1 -26.07 -0.59 -41.56
CA MET A 1 -25.59 -1.84 -40.94
C MET A 1 -24.17 -1.56 -40.51
N ALA A 2 -24.00 -1.21 -39.24
CA ALA A 2 -22.68 -1.05 -38.63
C ALA A 2 -22.11 -2.45 -38.37
N GLU A 3 -20.84 -2.67 -38.70
CA GLU A 3 -20.11 -3.87 -38.31
C GLU A 3 -20.19 -4.02 -36.78
N ARG A 4 -20.72 -5.16 -36.31
CA ARG A 4 -20.59 -5.57 -34.91
C ARG A 4 -19.10 -5.67 -34.60
N LYS A 5 -18.58 -4.80 -33.72
CA LYS A 5 -17.31 -5.07 -33.03
C LYS A 5 -17.43 -6.43 -32.34
N LEU A 6 -16.50 -7.35 -32.62
CA LEU A 6 -16.32 -8.58 -31.85
C LEU A 6 -16.11 -8.20 -30.38
N ALA A 7 -16.77 -8.90 -29.47
CA ALA A 7 -16.51 -8.75 -28.05
C ALA A 7 -15.10 -9.27 -27.77
N ARG A 8 -14.24 -8.40 -27.25
CA ARG A 8 -12.89 -8.74 -26.81
C ARG A 8 -12.96 -9.15 -25.34
N SER A 9 -12.71 -10.42 -25.01
CA SER A 9 -12.93 -10.93 -23.64
C SER A 9 -12.11 -12.17 -23.27
N SER A 10 -11.07 -12.54 -24.01
CA SER A 10 -10.31 -13.79 -23.82
C SER A 10 -9.32 -13.77 -22.64
N LEU A 11 -8.93 -12.58 -22.15
CA LEU A 11 -8.15 -12.47 -20.91
C LEU A 11 -9.00 -12.53 -19.63
N LYS A 12 -10.33 -12.33 -19.72
CA LYS A 12 -11.28 -12.50 -18.61
C LYS A 12 -11.71 -13.97 -18.54
N GLY A 13 -11.14 -14.72 -17.60
CA GLY A 13 -11.56 -16.09 -17.26
C GLY A 13 -10.61 -17.21 -17.71
N TYR A 14 -9.48 -16.91 -18.33
CA TYR A 14 -8.44 -17.91 -18.66
C TYR A 14 -7.15 -17.62 -17.88
N THR A 15 -6.77 -18.53 -16.98
CA THR A 15 -5.64 -18.34 -16.05
C THR A 15 -4.30 -18.27 -16.77
N PHE A 16 -3.98 -19.24 -17.64
CA PHE A 16 -2.65 -19.37 -18.25
C PHE A 16 -2.29 -18.24 -19.22
N GLN A 17 -3.21 -17.79 -20.06
CA GLN A 17 -2.95 -16.66 -20.97
C GLN A 17 -2.68 -15.37 -20.20
N ASN A 18 -3.34 -15.17 -19.05
CA ASN A 18 -3.06 -14.04 -18.17
C ASN A 18 -1.69 -14.17 -17.49
N TYR A 19 -1.25 -15.38 -17.10
CA TYR A 19 0.12 -15.64 -16.64
C TYR A 19 1.15 -15.27 -17.72
N VAL A 20 0.94 -15.74 -18.95
CA VAL A 20 1.83 -15.44 -20.09
C VAL A 20 1.85 -13.94 -20.39
N PHE A 21 0.69 -13.26 -20.38
CA PHE A 21 0.61 -11.80 -20.53
C PHE A 21 1.38 -11.09 -19.41
N THR A 22 1.20 -11.50 -18.16
CA THR A 22 1.90 -10.93 -16.99
C THR A 22 3.40 -11.14 -17.10
N LEU A 23 3.87 -12.30 -17.55
CA LEU A 23 5.29 -12.56 -17.80
C LEU A 23 5.88 -11.65 -18.87
N PHE A 24 5.18 -11.46 -19.99
CA PHE A 24 5.67 -10.52 -21.02
C PHE A 24 5.60 -9.07 -20.56
N LEU A 25 4.60 -8.69 -19.76
CA LEU A 25 4.53 -7.38 -19.13
C LEU A 25 5.69 -7.18 -18.14
N ALA A 26 6.07 -8.22 -17.40
CA ALA A 26 7.23 -8.22 -16.52
C ALA A 26 8.54 -8.17 -17.31
N LYS A 27 8.72 -8.97 -18.36
CA LYS A 27 9.88 -8.87 -19.25
C LYS A 27 9.96 -7.51 -19.95
N MET A 28 8.82 -6.91 -20.26
CA MET A 28 8.73 -5.54 -20.76
C MET A 28 9.21 -4.53 -19.72
N ASP A 29 8.89 -4.73 -18.44
CA ASP A 29 9.36 -3.88 -17.33
C ASP A 29 10.85 -4.08 -17.00
N VAL A 30 11.31 -5.32 -16.99
CA VAL A 30 12.64 -5.73 -16.54
C VAL A 30 13.68 -5.65 -17.65
N GLU A 31 13.41 -6.23 -18.81
CA GLU A 31 14.38 -6.26 -19.91
C GLU A 31 14.31 -5.01 -20.80
N ARG A 32 13.16 -4.34 -20.83
CA ARG A 32 12.89 -3.12 -21.63
C ARG A 32 13.14 -3.29 -23.14
N LYS A 33 13.26 -4.54 -23.63
CA LYS A 33 13.41 -4.88 -25.06
C LYS A 33 12.07 -4.90 -25.80
N ILE A 34 10.98 -5.24 -25.10
CA ILE A 34 9.62 -5.19 -25.61
C ILE A 34 9.14 -3.74 -25.56
N VAL A 35 8.69 -3.20 -26.70
CA VAL A 35 8.22 -1.81 -26.80
C VAL A 35 6.71 -1.68 -26.75
N GLN A 36 6.00 -2.72 -27.18
CA GLN A 36 4.54 -2.75 -27.25
C GLN A 36 4.04 -4.19 -27.11
N ILE A 37 2.97 -4.36 -26.34
CA ILE A 37 2.19 -5.59 -26.25
C ILE A 37 0.75 -5.23 -26.62
N GLU A 38 0.19 -5.88 -27.65
CA GLU A 38 -1.24 -5.80 -27.98
C GLU A 38 -1.88 -7.18 -27.76
N SER A 39 -2.89 -7.24 -26.89
CA SER A 39 -3.72 -8.43 -26.70
C SER A 39 -4.96 -8.36 -27.59
N GLU A 40 -5.29 -9.44 -28.31
CA GLU A 40 -6.45 -9.51 -29.22
C GLU A 40 -6.45 -8.43 -30.33
N SER A 41 -5.39 -8.43 -31.14
CA SER A 41 -5.20 -7.45 -32.22
C SER A 41 -6.32 -7.50 -33.26
N LEU A 42 -6.99 -6.37 -33.52
CA LEU A 42 -8.16 -6.27 -34.41
C LEU A 42 -7.86 -6.53 -35.90
N GLY A 43 -6.57 -6.65 -36.26
CA GLY A 43 -6.12 -6.72 -37.64
C GLY A 43 -6.18 -8.09 -38.31
N THR A 44 -6.35 -9.19 -37.58
CA THR A 44 -6.17 -10.56 -38.14
C THR A 44 -7.04 -11.62 -37.49
N LYS A 45 -7.27 -12.74 -38.19
CA LYS A 45 -8.28 -13.74 -37.82
C LYS A 45 -7.76 -15.01 -37.13
N GLN A 46 -6.46 -15.22 -36.92
CA GLN A 46 -5.94 -16.38 -36.15
C GLN A 46 -4.46 -16.15 -35.75
N PHE A 47 -4.04 -16.67 -34.57
CA PHE A 47 -2.70 -16.56 -33.96
C PHE A 47 -2.40 -15.20 -33.29
N ASP A 48 -3.27 -14.77 -32.38
CA ASP A 48 -3.39 -13.37 -31.94
C ASP A 48 -3.64 -13.15 -30.43
N ASP A 49 -3.30 -14.13 -29.56
CA ASP A 49 -3.43 -13.93 -28.11
C ASP A 49 -2.57 -12.75 -27.64
N LEU A 50 -1.31 -12.69 -28.09
CA LEU A 50 -0.43 -11.54 -27.90
C LEU A 50 0.31 -11.18 -29.18
N TYR A 51 0.40 -9.89 -29.44
CA TYR A 51 1.25 -9.28 -30.44
C TYR A 51 2.35 -8.53 -29.69
N ILE A 52 3.60 -8.95 -29.89
CA ILE A 52 4.75 -8.35 -29.20
C ILE A 52 5.66 -7.69 -30.22
N LYS A 53 5.88 -6.40 -30.03
CA LYS A 53 6.87 -5.64 -30.80
C LYS A 53 8.10 -5.39 -29.94
N ILE A 54 9.29 -5.65 -30.48
CA ILE A 54 10.58 -5.34 -29.83
C ILE A 54 11.28 -4.15 -30.47
N GLN A 55 12.34 -3.63 -29.83
CA GLN A 55 13.04 -2.39 -30.23
C GLN A 55 13.56 -2.35 -31.69
N ASP A 56 13.81 -3.50 -32.34
CA ASP A 56 14.29 -3.59 -33.72
C ASP A 56 13.16 -3.67 -34.78
N ASP A 57 11.93 -3.24 -34.43
CA ASP A 57 10.70 -3.40 -35.23
C ASP A 57 10.36 -4.87 -35.58
N MET A 58 11.08 -5.84 -35.00
CA MET A 58 10.74 -7.25 -35.12
C MET A 58 9.48 -7.52 -34.30
N VAL A 59 8.56 -8.25 -34.93
CA VAL A 59 7.23 -8.52 -34.40
C VAL A 59 7.09 -10.02 -34.20
N TYR A 60 6.61 -10.41 -33.03
CA TYR A 60 6.25 -11.77 -32.71
C TYR A 60 4.74 -11.88 -32.51
N ARG A 61 4.15 -12.88 -33.14
CA ARG A 61 2.77 -13.29 -32.87
C ARG A 61 2.80 -14.48 -31.95
N ILE A 62 2.17 -14.33 -30.80
CA ILE A 62 2.20 -15.35 -29.77
C ILE A 62 0.81 -15.91 -29.59
N GLN A 63 0.73 -17.24 -29.67
CA GLN A 63 -0.42 -18.00 -29.26
C GLN A 63 -0.06 -18.75 -27.98
N ALA A 64 -0.80 -18.52 -26.91
CA ALA A 64 -0.64 -19.20 -25.64
C ALA A 64 -1.74 -20.26 -25.48
N LYS A 65 -1.34 -21.53 -25.40
CA LYS A 65 -2.26 -22.66 -25.28
C LYS A 65 -2.01 -23.43 -23.98
N ASN A 66 -3.09 -23.62 -23.26
CA ASN A 66 -3.09 -24.26 -21.97
C ASN A 66 -3.30 -25.78 -22.10
N TYR A 67 -2.28 -26.48 -22.59
CA TYR A 67 -2.32 -27.93 -22.83
C TYR A 67 -1.13 -28.63 -22.14
N PRO A 68 -1.19 -28.89 -20.82
CA PRO A 68 -0.20 -29.71 -20.14
C PRO A 68 -0.08 -31.08 -20.81
N GLY A 69 1.05 -31.74 -20.65
CA GLY A 69 1.35 -33.09 -21.10
C GLY A 69 1.74 -33.15 -22.57
N THR A 70 1.67 -32.01 -23.28
CA THR A 70 1.95 -31.92 -24.71
C THR A 70 3.39 -32.27 -24.98
N LYS A 71 3.61 -33.27 -25.82
CA LYS A 71 4.92 -33.60 -26.37
C LYS A 71 5.09 -32.96 -27.74
N ILE A 72 6.34 -32.91 -28.22
CA ILE A 72 6.63 -32.29 -29.52
C ILE A 72 5.91 -33.01 -30.67
N GLU A 73 5.62 -34.31 -30.52
CA GLU A 73 4.87 -35.08 -31.53
C GLU A 73 3.39 -34.68 -31.63
N ASP A 74 2.80 -34.12 -30.58
CA ASP A 74 1.38 -33.72 -30.52
C ASP A 74 1.10 -32.40 -31.26
N ILE A 75 2.16 -31.70 -31.66
CA ILE A 75 2.11 -30.42 -32.39
C ILE A 75 2.35 -30.71 -33.87
N THR A 76 1.30 -30.70 -34.68
CA THR A 76 1.42 -30.86 -36.13
C THR A 76 1.33 -29.49 -36.79
N ILE A 77 2.37 -29.11 -37.55
CA ILE A 77 2.41 -27.87 -38.30
C ILE A 77 2.19 -28.22 -39.78
N THR A 78 1.40 -27.39 -40.44
CA THR A 78 1.15 -27.44 -41.89
C THR A 78 1.27 -26.02 -42.43
N GLU A 79 1.32 -25.84 -43.75
CA GLU A 79 1.68 -24.57 -44.42
C GLU A 79 0.98 -23.30 -43.88
N HIS A 80 -0.24 -23.41 -43.34
CA HIS A 80 -1.00 -22.30 -42.74
C HIS A 80 -1.71 -22.66 -41.43
N THR A 81 -1.44 -23.81 -40.82
CA THR A 81 -2.21 -24.25 -39.64
C THR A 81 -1.34 -25.02 -38.65
N VAL A 82 -1.39 -24.59 -37.39
CA VAL A 82 -0.83 -25.30 -36.24
C VAL A 82 -1.95 -26.06 -35.55
N THR A 83 -1.80 -27.38 -35.44
CA THR A 83 -2.72 -28.24 -34.71
C THR A 83 -2.02 -28.81 -33.49
N ILE A 84 -2.60 -28.58 -32.31
CA ILE A 84 -2.17 -29.16 -31.05
C ILE A 84 -3.35 -29.99 -30.56
N LYS A 85 -3.18 -31.31 -30.47
CA LYS A 85 -4.26 -32.24 -30.10
C LYS A 85 -5.51 -32.02 -30.98
N THR A 86 -6.63 -31.56 -30.42
CA THR A 86 -7.88 -31.30 -31.17
C THR A 86 -8.05 -29.84 -31.62
N ASN A 87 -7.14 -28.93 -31.24
CA ASN A 87 -7.25 -27.50 -31.50
C ASN A 87 -6.38 -27.08 -32.68
N SER A 88 -6.98 -26.41 -33.66
CA SER A 88 -6.33 -26.04 -34.91
C SER A 88 -6.43 -24.52 -35.10
N ASN A 89 -5.28 -23.85 -35.16
CA ASN A 89 -5.17 -22.39 -35.30
C ASN A 89 -4.46 -22.09 -36.62
N GLN A 90 -5.01 -21.17 -37.42
CA GLN A 90 -4.31 -20.71 -38.62
C GLN A 90 -3.23 -19.71 -38.22
N TYR A 91 -2.18 -19.60 -39.03
CA TYR A 91 -1.12 -18.62 -38.82
C TYR A 91 -0.58 -18.15 -40.18
N ASP A 92 0.06 -16.99 -40.21
CA ASP A 92 0.74 -16.49 -41.40
C ASP A 92 2.22 -16.90 -41.34
N SER A 93 2.66 -17.73 -42.28
CA SER A 93 4.04 -18.24 -42.33
C SER A 93 5.09 -17.18 -42.64
N SER A 94 4.68 -15.96 -43.01
CA SER A 94 5.59 -14.81 -43.16
C SER A 94 5.89 -14.07 -41.85
N ASP A 95 5.11 -14.30 -40.79
CA ASP A 95 5.29 -13.68 -39.47
C ASP A 95 6.24 -14.52 -38.56
N ASN A 96 6.80 -13.89 -37.53
CA ASN A 96 7.52 -14.65 -36.49
C ASN A 96 6.52 -15.22 -35.50
N ASN A 97 6.14 -16.49 -35.70
CA ASN A 97 5.12 -17.14 -34.90
C ASN A 97 5.74 -17.89 -33.72
N VAL A 98 5.19 -17.64 -32.53
CA VAL A 98 5.61 -18.25 -31.27
C VAL A 98 4.41 -18.94 -30.64
N LEU A 99 4.56 -20.23 -30.36
CA LEU A 99 3.57 -21.01 -29.66
C LEU A 99 4.07 -21.26 -28.23
N ILE A 100 3.38 -20.72 -27.24
CA ILE A 100 3.62 -21.02 -25.83
C ILE A 100 2.64 -22.09 -25.40
N VAL A 101 3.15 -23.21 -24.92
CA VAL A 101 2.34 -24.33 -24.47
C VAL A 101 2.63 -24.58 -23.00
N ASN A 102 1.58 -24.63 -22.18
CA ASN A 102 1.70 -25.11 -20.80
C ASN A 102 2.17 -26.58 -20.84
N THR A 103 3.45 -26.88 -20.68
CA THR A 103 4.03 -28.23 -20.65
C THR A 103 5.50 -28.16 -20.28
N ASP A 104 6.04 -29.17 -19.62
CA ASP A 104 7.48 -29.37 -19.38
C ASP A 104 8.05 -30.56 -20.20
N GLN A 105 7.20 -31.26 -20.95
CA GLN A 105 7.53 -32.53 -21.64
C GLN A 105 8.23 -32.36 -23.00
N ILE A 106 8.49 -31.12 -23.44
CA ILE A 106 9.17 -30.84 -24.72
C ILE A 106 10.64 -30.57 -24.45
N THR A 107 11.51 -31.43 -24.97
CA THR A 107 12.96 -31.17 -24.92
C THR A 107 13.32 -29.99 -25.81
N THR A 108 13.93 -28.98 -25.20
CA THR A 108 14.36 -27.73 -25.84
C THR A 108 15.83 -27.80 -26.22
N ASN A 109 16.23 -27.02 -27.23
CA ASN A 109 17.61 -26.95 -27.71
C ASN A 109 18.05 -25.52 -28.08
N THR A 110 17.15 -24.56 -27.91
CA THR A 110 17.37 -23.13 -28.12
C THR A 110 16.63 -22.36 -27.04
N GLU A 111 16.69 -21.03 -27.08
CA GLU A 111 15.95 -20.15 -26.18
C GLU A 111 15.17 -19.10 -26.98
N PHE A 112 14.04 -18.66 -26.43
CA PHE A 112 13.25 -17.53 -26.88
C PHE A 112 13.09 -16.55 -25.73
N MET A 113 13.70 -15.36 -25.84
CA MET A 113 13.66 -14.32 -24.79
C MET A 113 14.05 -14.85 -23.39
N GLY A 114 15.08 -15.71 -23.33
CA GLY A 114 15.58 -16.32 -22.09
C GLY A 114 14.76 -17.52 -21.59
N MET A 115 13.69 -17.91 -22.30
CA MET A 115 12.90 -19.10 -21.99
C MET A 115 13.35 -20.27 -22.89
N PRO A 116 13.49 -21.50 -22.38
CA PRO A 116 13.78 -22.68 -23.18
C PRO A 116 12.79 -22.85 -24.34
N ALA A 117 13.28 -23.15 -25.54
CA ALA A 117 12.46 -23.27 -26.74
C ALA A 117 13.00 -24.33 -27.72
N ILE A 118 12.16 -24.70 -28.69
CA ILE A 118 12.51 -25.51 -29.85
C ILE A 118 11.88 -24.92 -31.11
N GLU A 119 12.62 -24.91 -32.22
CA GLU A 119 12.07 -24.54 -33.51
C GLU A 119 11.53 -25.78 -34.23
N LYS A 120 10.25 -25.73 -34.64
CA LYS A 120 9.62 -26.79 -35.43
C LYS A 120 8.94 -26.17 -36.65
N GLU A 121 9.39 -26.55 -37.85
CA GLU A 121 8.78 -26.17 -39.12
C GLU A 121 8.52 -24.64 -39.26
N GLY A 122 9.44 -23.81 -38.74
CA GLY A 122 9.39 -22.35 -38.80
C GLY A 122 8.61 -21.66 -37.67
N ILE A 123 8.14 -22.40 -36.66
CA ILE A 123 7.48 -21.85 -35.46
C ILE A 123 8.35 -22.12 -34.24
N ILE A 124 8.49 -21.11 -33.39
CA ILE A 124 9.17 -21.21 -32.10
C ILE A 124 8.17 -21.76 -31.09
N ILE A 125 8.49 -22.90 -30.48
CA ILE A 125 7.65 -23.53 -29.46
C ILE A 125 8.34 -23.36 -28.10
N VAL A 126 7.65 -22.71 -27.16
CA VAL A 126 8.11 -22.48 -25.80
C VAL A 126 7.27 -23.34 -24.86
N PRO A 127 7.80 -24.48 -24.37
CA PRO A 127 7.19 -25.21 -23.27
C PRO A 127 7.37 -24.42 -21.98
N LEU A 128 6.26 -24.04 -21.34
CA LEU A 128 6.28 -23.18 -20.15
C LEU A 128 5.08 -23.42 -19.25
N THR A 129 5.28 -23.96 -18.04
CA THR A 129 4.21 -24.18 -17.06
C THR A 129 3.84 -22.91 -16.27
N GLU A 130 2.71 -22.90 -15.57
CA GLU A 130 2.31 -21.77 -14.71
C GLU A 130 3.29 -21.52 -13.55
N GLU A 131 3.90 -22.58 -13.02
CA GLU A 131 4.95 -22.51 -11.99
C GLU A 131 6.21 -21.90 -12.56
N GLN A 132 6.68 -22.38 -13.72
CA GLN A 132 7.83 -21.80 -14.41
C GLN A 132 7.60 -20.32 -14.76
N VAL A 133 6.37 -19.91 -15.13
CA VAL A 133 6.05 -18.49 -15.30
C VAL A 133 6.27 -17.71 -14.00
N THR A 134 5.86 -18.25 -12.87
CA THR A 134 6.00 -17.62 -11.55
C THR A 134 7.47 -17.57 -11.13
N ASP A 135 8.21 -18.67 -11.27
CA ASP A 135 9.66 -18.71 -11.05
C ASP A 135 10.37 -17.65 -11.90
N TYR A 136 10.00 -17.52 -13.18
CA TYR A 136 10.54 -16.47 -14.03
C TYR A 136 10.16 -15.07 -13.56
N LEU A 137 8.97 -14.86 -12.99
CA LEU A 137 8.60 -13.57 -12.42
C LEU A 137 9.47 -13.25 -11.19
N ASP A 138 9.64 -14.19 -10.27
CA ASP A 138 10.42 -14.01 -9.05
C ASP A 138 11.91 -13.77 -9.39
N GLU A 139 12.47 -14.56 -10.32
CA GLU A 139 13.83 -14.37 -10.84
C GLU A 139 14.02 -13.05 -11.56
N LEU A 140 12.97 -12.44 -12.10
CA LEU A 140 13.07 -11.19 -12.86
C LEU A 140 13.28 -9.98 -11.95
N TYR A 141 12.82 -9.96 -10.69
CA TYR A 141 12.83 -8.75 -9.85
C TYR A 141 13.80 -8.82 -8.67
N SER A 142 14.40 -7.68 -8.32
CA SER A 142 15.24 -7.54 -7.12
C SER A 142 14.44 -7.27 -5.84
N THR A 143 13.16 -6.90 -5.96
CA THR A 143 12.27 -6.60 -4.82
C THR A 143 10.82 -6.89 -5.14
N GLU A 144 10.11 -7.37 -4.12
CA GLU A 144 8.67 -7.61 -4.04
C GLU A 144 7.78 -6.51 -4.61
N GLU A 145 8.01 -5.29 -4.14
CA GLU A 145 7.05 -4.19 -4.25
C GLU A 145 6.75 -3.90 -5.71
N ARG A 146 7.75 -4.09 -6.58
CA ARG A 146 7.63 -3.81 -8.00
C ARG A 146 6.97 -4.94 -8.78
N GLU A 147 7.29 -6.18 -8.45
CA GLU A 147 6.67 -7.35 -9.05
C GLU A 147 5.15 -7.34 -8.80
N LEU A 148 4.74 -7.09 -7.54
CA LEU A 148 3.34 -6.93 -7.15
C LEU A 148 2.61 -5.83 -7.92
N GLN A 149 3.27 -4.68 -8.10
CA GLN A 149 2.71 -3.58 -8.89
C GLN A 149 2.46 -4.00 -10.34
N ILE A 150 3.39 -4.75 -10.95
CA ILE A 150 3.24 -5.21 -12.33
C ILE A 150 2.15 -6.27 -12.45
N ILE A 151 2.06 -7.19 -11.49
CA ILE A 151 0.98 -8.18 -11.42
C ILE A 151 -0.37 -7.47 -11.26
N GLN A 152 -0.48 -6.52 -10.32
CA GLN A 152 -1.70 -5.74 -10.11
C GLN A 152 -2.06 -4.92 -11.34
N LYS A 153 -1.08 -4.35 -12.05
CA LYS A 153 -1.31 -3.59 -13.27
C LYS A 153 -1.75 -4.49 -14.43
N ALA A 154 -1.21 -5.71 -14.54
CA ALA A 154 -1.69 -6.70 -15.48
C ALA A 154 -3.17 -7.04 -15.22
N TYR A 155 -3.54 -7.25 -13.95
CA TYR A 155 -4.94 -7.44 -13.56
C TYR A 155 -5.82 -6.23 -13.89
N GLU A 156 -5.36 -5.01 -13.61
CA GLU A 156 -6.07 -3.78 -13.94
C GLU A 156 -6.30 -3.66 -15.45
N TYR A 157 -5.29 -3.92 -16.28
CA TYR A 157 -5.39 -3.88 -17.74
C TYR A 157 -6.37 -4.93 -18.28
N THR A 158 -6.31 -6.15 -17.74
CA THR A 158 -7.27 -7.20 -18.06
C THR A 158 -8.70 -6.84 -17.62
N CYS A 159 -8.88 -6.24 -16.43
CA CYS A 159 -10.20 -5.84 -15.93
C CYS A 159 -10.80 -4.65 -16.69
N SER A 160 -9.97 -3.65 -17.03
CA SER A 160 -10.33 -2.41 -17.72
C SER A 160 -10.42 -2.57 -19.24
N GLU A 161 -10.17 -3.77 -19.78
CA GLU A 161 -10.20 -4.05 -21.22
C GLU A 161 -9.20 -3.17 -22.00
N LYS A 162 -8.01 -2.95 -21.41
CA LYS A 162 -6.91 -2.24 -22.06
C LYS A 162 -6.11 -3.23 -22.92
N PHE A 163 -6.37 -3.18 -24.23
CA PHE A 163 -5.83 -4.16 -25.19
C PHE A 163 -4.45 -3.82 -25.75
N GLU A 164 -3.93 -2.63 -25.51
CA GLU A 164 -2.63 -2.17 -26.00
C GLU A 164 -1.87 -1.54 -24.84
N VAL A 165 -0.64 -1.99 -24.63
CA VAL A 165 0.25 -1.51 -23.59
C VAL A 165 1.61 -1.18 -24.20
N ASN A 166 2.02 0.07 -24.02
CA ASN A 166 3.32 0.60 -24.39
C ASN A 166 4.23 0.73 -23.17
N VAL A 167 5.55 0.81 -23.36
CA VAL A 167 6.52 0.89 -22.25
C VAL A 167 6.29 2.11 -21.36
N SER A 168 5.81 3.21 -21.96
CA SER A 168 5.43 4.44 -21.25
C SER A 168 4.20 4.29 -20.36
N GLU A 169 3.46 3.19 -20.50
CA GLU A 169 2.27 2.88 -19.72
C GLU A 169 2.57 1.87 -18.60
N LEU A 170 3.82 1.43 -18.46
CA LEU A 170 4.25 0.72 -17.26
C LEU A 170 4.30 1.69 -16.08
N PRO A 171 4.13 1.22 -14.83
CA PRO A 171 4.29 2.08 -13.67
C PRO A 171 5.70 2.71 -13.66
N ASP A 172 5.86 3.91 -13.14
CA ASP A 172 7.17 4.56 -13.11
C ASP A 172 8.14 3.82 -12.17
N LEU A 173 9.44 3.85 -12.49
CA LEU A 173 10.47 3.33 -11.59
C LEU A 173 10.73 4.35 -10.48
N ILE A 174 10.21 4.06 -9.30
CA ILE A 174 10.32 4.94 -8.14
C ILE A 174 11.71 4.80 -7.55
N LYS A 175 12.41 5.92 -7.46
CA LYS A 175 13.79 6.02 -6.97
C LYS A 175 13.78 6.78 -5.66
N LEU A 176 14.70 6.45 -4.77
CA LEU A 176 14.95 7.30 -3.61
C LEU A 176 15.33 8.70 -4.11
N SER A 177 14.63 9.72 -3.58
CA SER A 177 15.02 11.08 -3.88
C SER A 177 16.48 11.30 -3.49
N THR A 178 17.23 11.88 -4.42
CA THR A 178 18.61 12.35 -4.20
C THR A 178 18.65 13.87 -4.11
N ASP A 179 17.49 14.51 -4.09
CA ASP A 179 17.39 15.95 -4.04
C ASP A 179 17.67 16.41 -2.63
N LEU A 180 18.64 17.32 -2.53
CA LEU A 180 18.89 18.01 -1.29
C LEU A 180 17.72 18.92 -0.98
N GLN A 181 17.36 18.97 0.29
CA GLN A 181 16.40 19.92 0.79
C GLN A 181 16.75 21.38 0.46
N GLN A 182 18.06 21.70 0.42
CA GLN A 182 18.55 23.00 -0.02
C GLN A 182 18.97 22.94 -1.50
N GLN A 183 18.51 23.93 -2.27
CA GLN A 183 18.91 24.09 -3.66
C GLN A 183 20.43 24.32 -3.76
N THR A 184 21.11 23.52 -4.59
CA THR A 184 22.54 23.74 -4.88
C THR A 184 22.72 24.92 -5.84
N ILE A 185 23.65 25.80 -5.49
CA ILE A 185 24.25 26.76 -6.42
C ILE A 185 25.59 26.19 -6.88
N ILE A 186 25.79 26.07 -8.20
CA ILE A 186 27.02 25.53 -8.80
C ILE A 186 28.13 26.59 -8.68
N ILE A 187 29.15 26.30 -7.88
CA ILE A 187 30.23 27.22 -7.51
C ILE A 187 31.58 26.69 -7.96
N ARG A 188 31.88 25.42 -7.67
CA ARG A 188 33.19 24.83 -7.98
C ARG A 188 33.22 24.26 -9.39
N GLU A 189 34.39 24.37 -10.04
CA GLU A 189 34.65 23.61 -11.26
C GLU A 189 34.96 22.16 -10.88
N ALA A 190 34.09 21.24 -11.29
CA ALA A 190 34.33 19.82 -11.11
C ALA A 190 35.60 19.37 -11.87
N PRO A 191 36.37 18.41 -11.34
CA PRO A 191 37.52 17.86 -12.04
C PRO A 191 37.11 17.36 -13.43
N LYS A 192 37.88 17.68 -14.47
CA LYS A 192 37.55 17.26 -15.86
C LYS A 192 37.78 15.77 -16.09
N ASN A 193 38.71 15.18 -15.35
CA ASN A 193 39.02 13.76 -15.41
C ASN A 193 39.06 13.18 -13.99
N ILE A 194 38.31 12.09 -13.77
CA ILE A 194 38.35 11.26 -12.57
C ILE A 194 39.03 9.94 -12.97
N GLU A 195 40.09 9.56 -12.26
CA GLU A 195 40.81 8.30 -12.50
C GLU A 195 39.97 7.07 -12.11
N ASN A 196 40.27 5.92 -12.72
CA ASN A 196 39.65 4.65 -12.36
C ASN A 196 40.05 4.23 -10.94
N GLY A 197 39.13 3.58 -10.23
CA GLY A 197 39.30 3.21 -8.83
C GLY A 197 38.57 4.16 -7.87
N ILE A 198 38.94 4.09 -6.60
CA ILE A 198 38.24 4.79 -5.51
C ILE A 198 38.90 6.14 -5.25
N THR A 199 38.16 7.21 -5.51
CA THR A 199 38.50 8.57 -5.07
C THR A 199 37.78 8.85 -3.76
N PHE A 200 38.51 8.83 -2.64
CA PHE A 200 37.93 9.13 -1.34
C PHE A 200 38.11 10.61 -0.99
N ILE A 201 37.03 11.38 -1.11
CA ILE A 201 37.00 12.82 -0.81
C ILE A 201 36.58 13.03 0.63
N VAL A 202 37.52 13.52 1.43
CA VAL A 202 37.30 13.82 2.84
C VAL A 202 37.13 15.32 3.00
N GLY A 203 36.08 15.73 3.70
CA GLY A 203 35.82 17.14 3.94
C GLY A 203 35.23 17.37 5.33
N LYS A 204 35.63 18.47 5.97
CA LYS A 204 35.07 18.90 7.24
C LYS A 204 33.54 19.07 7.16
N PRO A 205 32.79 18.97 8.28
CA PRO A 205 31.33 19.11 8.27
C PRO A 205 30.89 20.43 7.62
N GLY A 206 29.85 20.44 6.77
CA GLY A 206 29.38 21.70 6.16
C GLY A 206 30.32 22.37 5.14
N VAL A 207 31.40 21.71 4.68
CA VAL A 207 32.26 22.24 3.58
C VAL A 207 31.57 22.16 2.20
N GLY A 208 30.32 21.68 2.15
CA GLY A 208 29.55 21.55 0.91
C GLY A 208 29.81 20.28 0.13
N LYS A 209 30.15 19.14 0.77
CA LYS A 209 30.31 17.82 0.12
C LYS A 209 29.07 17.45 -0.71
N SER A 210 27.91 17.48 -0.08
CA SER A 210 26.64 17.12 -0.69
C SER A 210 26.23 18.05 -1.84
N HIS A 211 26.66 19.33 -1.80
CA HIS A 211 26.48 20.26 -2.91
C HIS A 211 27.52 20.02 -4.02
N PHE A 212 28.77 19.69 -3.68
CA PHE A 212 29.80 19.29 -4.63
C PHE A 212 29.42 18.03 -5.41
N VAL A 213 28.63 17.12 -4.81
CA VAL A 213 28.01 16.00 -5.55
C VAL A 213 27.11 16.49 -6.69
N ASN A 214 26.34 17.56 -6.49
CA ASN A 214 25.52 18.14 -7.56
C ASN A 214 26.39 18.85 -8.61
N GLU A 215 27.52 19.44 -8.23
CA GLU A 215 28.51 20.01 -9.16
C GLU A 215 29.19 18.90 -9.99
N LEU A 216 29.51 17.76 -9.36
CA LEU A 216 29.99 16.56 -10.05
C LEU A 216 28.93 15.98 -10.99
N LYS A 217 27.65 15.97 -10.58
CA LYS A 217 26.52 15.54 -11.41
C LYS A 217 26.31 16.47 -12.60
N ASP A 218 26.56 17.76 -12.48
CA ASP A 218 26.50 18.70 -13.61
C ASP A 218 27.60 18.41 -14.65
N ALA A 219 28.82 18.12 -14.20
CA ALA A 219 29.94 17.77 -15.08
C ALA A 219 29.88 16.32 -15.60
N TYR A 220 29.26 15.42 -14.85
CA TYR A 220 29.05 14.02 -15.18
C TYR A 220 27.55 13.66 -15.04
N PRO A 221 26.67 14.12 -15.97
CA PRO A 221 25.22 13.94 -15.88
C PRO A 221 24.77 12.47 -15.79
N ASP A 222 25.57 11.57 -16.36
CA ASP A 222 25.28 10.15 -16.34
C ASP A 222 25.67 9.47 -15.01
N ALA A 223 26.36 10.14 -14.08
CA ALA A 223 26.81 9.54 -12.83
C ALA A 223 25.64 9.12 -11.93
N ILE A 224 25.78 7.95 -11.30
CA ILE A 224 24.82 7.43 -10.33
C ILE A 224 25.18 7.99 -8.96
N VAL A 225 24.22 8.63 -8.32
CA VAL A 225 24.41 9.28 -7.02
C VAL A 225 23.58 8.54 -5.98
N TYR A 226 24.20 8.15 -4.87
CA TYR A 226 23.51 7.67 -3.68
C TYR A 226 23.81 8.57 -2.48
N ARG A 227 22.77 8.95 -1.74
CA ARG A 227 22.88 9.81 -0.54
C ARG A 227 22.31 9.09 0.67
N PHE A 228 23.13 8.94 1.70
CA PHE A 228 22.69 8.39 2.99
C PHE A 228 21.80 9.35 3.78
N TRP A 229 21.82 10.63 3.43
CA TRP A 229 21.02 11.67 4.08
C TRP A 229 20.74 12.81 3.09
N ILE A 230 19.47 13.22 2.95
CA ILE A 230 19.04 14.34 2.09
C ILE A 230 18.48 15.57 2.83
N GLY A 231 18.03 15.42 4.09
CA GLY A 231 17.48 16.53 4.89
C GLY A 231 17.09 16.11 6.31
N SER A 232 16.95 17.07 7.24
CA SER A 232 16.77 16.76 8.67
C SER A 232 15.42 16.11 9.01
N GLN A 233 14.46 16.21 8.09
CA GLN A 233 13.12 15.62 8.18
C GLN A 233 12.91 14.47 7.17
N ASP A 234 13.99 13.83 6.73
CA ASP A 234 13.93 12.68 5.82
C ASP A 234 13.35 11.45 6.53
N GLU A 235 12.10 11.12 6.22
CA GLU A 235 11.39 9.94 6.75
C GLU A 235 12.05 8.62 6.34
N GLN A 236 12.81 8.61 5.23
CA GLN A 236 13.51 7.44 4.73
C GLN A 236 14.93 7.31 5.29
N LEU A 237 15.38 8.19 6.21
CA LEU A 237 16.75 8.20 6.73
C LEU A 237 17.19 6.81 7.22
N THR A 238 16.39 6.16 8.07
CA THR A 238 16.73 4.82 8.58
C THR A 238 16.80 3.79 7.45
N ARG A 239 15.90 3.86 6.47
CA ARG A 239 15.86 2.95 5.30
C ARG A 239 17.08 3.15 4.40
N ARG A 240 17.53 4.40 4.20
CA ARG A 240 18.72 4.76 3.39
C ARG A 240 20.02 4.22 3.98
N LEU A 241 20.09 4.03 5.30
CA LEU A 241 21.26 3.54 6.02
C LEU A 241 21.40 2.01 6.00
N GLN A 242 20.40 1.28 5.52
CA GLN A 242 20.42 -0.18 5.39
C GLN A 242 21.14 -0.61 4.11
N PHE A 243 22.02 -1.60 4.21
CA PHE A 243 22.85 -2.03 3.09
C PHE A 243 22.04 -2.61 1.92
N ASP A 244 21.01 -3.39 2.22
CA ASP A 244 20.21 -4.07 1.19
C ASP A 244 19.44 -3.05 0.34
N LYS A 245 18.86 -2.02 0.98
CA LYS A 245 18.20 -0.91 0.26
C LYS A 245 19.16 -0.13 -0.63
N PHE A 246 20.40 0.08 -0.15
CA PHE A 246 21.43 0.73 -0.97
C PHE A 246 21.73 -0.06 -2.25
N LEU A 247 21.87 -1.39 -2.14
CA LEU A 247 22.14 -2.24 -3.30
C LEU A 247 21.00 -2.20 -4.32
N THR A 248 19.75 -2.38 -3.87
CA THR A 248 18.57 -2.30 -4.72
C THR A 248 18.51 -0.98 -5.49
N GLU A 249 18.75 0.14 -4.81
CA GLU A 249 18.68 1.46 -5.43
C GLU A 249 19.78 1.66 -6.48
N VAL A 250 21.02 1.25 -6.18
CA VAL A 250 22.12 1.32 -7.15
C VAL A 250 21.82 0.44 -8.36
N GLY A 251 21.35 -0.79 -8.15
CA GLY A 251 20.95 -1.70 -9.23
C GLY A 251 19.87 -1.09 -10.13
N LEU A 252 18.81 -0.53 -9.53
CA LEU A 252 17.74 0.15 -10.25
C LEU A 252 18.28 1.28 -11.16
N LEU A 253 19.25 2.04 -10.67
CA LEU A 253 19.86 3.15 -11.42
C LEU A 253 20.80 2.68 -12.54
N VAL A 254 21.54 1.59 -12.33
CA VAL A 254 22.49 1.01 -13.31
C VAL A 254 21.76 0.31 -14.45
N TYR A 255 20.77 -0.51 -14.10
CA TYR A 255 20.01 -1.27 -15.08
C TYR A 255 18.85 -0.47 -15.69
N LYS A 256 18.43 0.63 -15.04
CA LYS A 256 17.20 1.38 -15.36
C LYS A 256 15.99 0.44 -15.42
N SER A 257 16.01 -0.53 -14.51
CA SER A 257 15.13 -1.69 -14.48
C SER A 257 15.16 -2.24 -13.05
N PRO A 258 14.04 -2.76 -12.55
CA PRO A 258 13.97 -3.36 -11.23
C PRO A 258 14.54 -4.78 -11.20
N ARG A 259 15.31 -5.18 -12.22
CA ARG A 259 15.81 -6.54 -12.40
C ARG A 259 16.49 -7.10 -11.16
N ALA A 260 16.38 -8.41 -10.94
CA ALA A 260 17.26 -9.11 -10.01
C ALA A 260 18.74 -9.00 -10.47
N PHE A 261 19.65 -9.06 -9.50
CA PHE A 261 21.08 -9.09 -9.76
C PHE A 261 21.84 -9.64 -8.55
N THR A 262 23.00 -10.23 -8.81
CA THR A 262 24.01 -10.48 -7.77
C THR A 262 24.92 -9.26 -7.60
N ILE A 263 25.65 -9.21 -6.47
CA ILE A 263 26.65 -8.16 -6.25
C ILE A 263 27.74 -8.22 -7.34
N GLU A 264 28.19 -9.42 -7.73
CA GLU A 264 29.19 -9.56 -8.80
C GLU A 264 28.67 -9.08 -10.16
N GLU A 265 27.42 -9.39 -10.50
CA GLU A 265 26.78 -8.92 -11.74
C GLU A 265 26.67 -7.40 -11.76
N LEU A 266 26.23 -6.80 -10.65
CA LEU A 266 26.11 -5.35 -10.54
C LEU A 266 27.48 -4.67 -10.70
N VAL A 267 28.51 -5.18 -10.02
CA VAL A 267 29.89 -4.65 -10.13
C VAL A 267 30.40 -4.77 -11.57
N THR A 268 30.17 -5.92 -12.21
CA THR A 268 30.59 -6.17 -13.60
C THR A 268 29.88 -5.24 -14.56
N GLU A 269 28.56 -5.09 -14.44
CA GLU A 269 27.77 -4.20 -15.29
C GLU A 269 28.20 -2.73 -15.15
N ILE A 270 28.46 -2.27 -13.92
CA ILE A 270 28.95 -0.92 -13.64
C ILE A 270 30.30 -0.70 -14.34
N ALA A 271 31.19 -1.69 -14.29
CA ALA A 271 32.50 -1.64 -14.94
C ALA A 271 32.38 -1.63 -16.48
N ASP A 272 31.56 -2.53 -17.04
CA ASP A 272 31.35 -2.66 -18.48
C ASP A 272 30.73 -1.41 -19.10
N LYS A 273 29.73 -0.82 -18.42
CA LYS A 273 29.12 0.47 -18.79
C LYS A 273 30.03 1.67 -18.51
N LYS A 274 31.17 1.47 -17.81
CA LYS A 274 32.06 2.53 -17.32
C LYS A 274 31.33 3.58 -16.49
N GLN A 275 30.31 3.13 -15.78
CA GLN A 275 29.37 3.93 -15.02
C GLN A 275 30.09 4.52 -13.80
N MET A 276 29.96 5.83 -13.59
CA MET A 276 30.52 6.48 -12.41
C MET A 276 29.53 6.37 -11.26
N ILE A 277 30.03 6.01 -10.07
CA ILE A 277 29.24 5.93 -8.83
C ILE A 277 29.73 7.00 -7.85
N ILE A 278 28.80 7.79 -7.31
CA ILE A 278 29.08 8.82 -6.30
C ILE A 278 28.28 8.48 -5.03
N ILE A 279 28.99 8.29 -3.93
CA ILE A 279 28.42 7.91 -2.62
C ILE A 279 28.63 9.08 -1.66
N ASP A 280 27.55 9.66 -1.16
CA ASP A 280 27.57 10.83 -0.28
C ASP A 280 27.15 10.48 1.16
N GLY A 281 28.04 10.76 2.11
CA GLY A 281 27.75 10.70 3.55
C GLY A 281 27.97 9.34 4.21
N LEU A 282 29.01 8.60 3.80
CA LEU A 282 29.33 7.27 4.39
C LEU A 282 29.50 7.32 5.92
N ASP A 283 29.91 8.47 6.48
CA ASP A 283 29.99 8.69 7.93
C ASP A 283 28.64 8.57 8.66
N HIS A 284 27.51 8.74 7.97
CA HIS A 284 26.21 8.54 8.58
C HIS A 284 25.94 7.07 8.91
N VAL A 285 26.41 6.15 8.08
CA VAL A 285 26.36 4.71 8.39
C VAL A 285 27.21 4.42 9.62
N GLU A 286 28.44 4.94 9.69
CA GLU A 286 29.30 4.75 10.87
C GLU A 286 28.69 5.29 12.17
N ASN A 287 27.97 6.42 12.10
CA ASN A 287 27.41 7.07 13.28
C ASN A 287 26.03 6.54 13.70
N TYR A 288 25.23 6.03 12.75
CA TYR A 288 23.82 5.71 12.97
C TYR A 288 23.42 4.26 12.62
N ASN A 289 24.21 3.53 11.81
CA ASN A 289 24.02 2.11 11.52
C ASN A 289 25.38 1.37 11.38
N SER A 290 26.17 1.37 12.46
CA SER A 290 27.55 0.86 12.41
C SER A 290 27.66 -0.64 12.11
N LEU A 291 26.57 -1.41 12.27
CA LEU A 291 26.53 -2.85 12.02
C LEU A 291 26.74 -3.19 10.53
N ASP A 292 26.22 -2.37 9.63
CA ASP A 292 26.32 -2.61 8.18
C ASP A 292 27.54 -1.98 7.53
N LEU A 293 28.29 -1.12 8.24
CA LEU A 293 29.41 -0.33 7.67
C LEU A 293 30.43 -1.20 6.90
N GLN A 294 30.73 -2.39 7.39
CA GLN A 294 31.68 -3.30 6.74
C GLN A 294 31.17 -3.84 5.40
N LYS A 295 29.86 -4.02 5.24
CA LYS A 295 29.25 -4.45 3.97
C LYS A 295 29.45 -3.37 2.90
N TYR A 296 29.23 -2.10 3.25
CA TYR A 296 29.50 -0.96 2.36
C TYR A 296 30.96 -0.86 1.93
N ILE A 297 31.89 -0.95 2.89
CA ILE A 297 33.33 -0.89 2.59
C ILE A 297 33.74 -2.02 1.64
N SER A 298 33.20 -3.22 1.85
CA SER A 298 33.49 -4.39 1.00
C SER A 298 32.99 -4.19 -0.43
N PHE A 299 31.75 -3.72 -0.61
CA PHE A 299 31.18 -3.42 -1.92
C PHE A 299 31.93 -2.31 -2.68
N ILE A 300 32.25 -1.20 -2.00
CA ILE A 300 33.01 -0.09 -2.59
C ILE A 300 34.40 -0.55 -3.02
N THR A 301 35.04 -1.41 -2.21
CA THR A 301 36.35 -2.00 -2.54
C THR A 301 36.26 -2.90 -3.76
N ALA A 302 35.20 -3.70 -3.89
CA ALA A 302 34.96 -4.55 -5.06
C ALA A 302 34.82 -3.72 -6.35
N LEU A 303 34.07 -2.61 -6.32
CA LEU A 303 33.99 -1.67 -7.45
C LEU A 303 35.37 -1.08 -7.81
N GLY A 304 36.14 -0.65 -6.81
CA GLY A 304 37.49 -0.13 -7.02
C GLY A 304 38.43 -1.13 -7.69
N ASN A 305 38.38 -2.39 -7.25
CA ASN A 305 39.17 -3.48 -7.83
C ASN A 305 38.76 -3.81 -9.27
N ALA A 306 37.50 -3.58 -9.64
CA ALA A 306 36.98 -3.70 -11.00
C ALA A 306 37.30 -2.46 -11.88
N GLU A 307 38.18 -1.56 -11.43
CA GLU A 307 38.55 -0.31 -12.10
C GLU A 307 37.37 0.65 -12.37
N VAL A 308 36.28 0.53 -11.60
CA VAL A 308 35.15 1.47 -11.65
C VAL A 308 35.57 2.82 -11.08
N ARG A 309 35.09 3.92 -11.67
CA ARG A 309 35.24 5.27 -11.11
C ARG A 309 34.25 5.45 -9.96
N VAL A 310 34.73 5.32 -8.72
CA VAL A 310 33.92 5.50 -7.52
C VAL A 310 34.39 6.73 -6.75
N ILE A 311 33.48 7.66 -6.49
CA ILE A 311 33.74 8.83 -5.65
C ILE A 311 33.00 8.64 -4.34
N VAL A 312 33.72 8.58 -3.23
CA VAL A 312 33.13 8.50 -1.90
C VAL A 312 33.36 9.81 -1.18
N LEU A 313 32.30 10.47 -0.71
CA LEU A 313 32.37 11.69 0.07
C LEU A 313 31.97 11.40 1.52
N SER A 314 32.81 11.79 2.47
CA SER A 314 32.56 11.55 3.89
C SER A 314 33.23 12.59 4.78
N ARG A 315 32.77 12.69 6.02
CA ARG A 315 33.63 13.17 7.12
C ARG A 315 34.77 12.18 7.35
N PRO A 316 35.85 12.58 8.04
CA PRO A 316 36.85 11.63 8.50
C PRO A 316 36.18 10.50 9.30
N LEU A 317 36.32 9.27 8.81
CA LEU A 317 35.79 8.07 9.48
C LEU A 317 36.65 7.69 10.67
N LYS A 318 36.03 7.12 11.71
CA LYS A 318 36.72 6.55 12.88
C LYS A 318 37.38 5.22 12.51
N THR A 319 36.74 4.47 11.62
CA THR A 319 37.24 3.23 11.04
C THR A 319 38.41 3.53 10.11
N GLU A 320 39.53 2.82 10.28
CA GLU A 320 40.67 2.95 9.37
C GLU A 320 40.37 2.30 8.02
N ILE A 321 40.57 3.07 6.95
CA ILE A 321 40.37 2.63 5.56
C ILE A 321 41.59 3.03 4.72
N ASP A 322 42.04 2.11 3.87
CA ASP A 322 43.23 2.22 3.02
C ASP A 322 42.94 2.78 1.61
N TRP A 323 41.97 3.68 1.48
CA TRP A 323 41.66 4.36 0.21
C TRP A 323 42.44 5.67 0.10
N ALA A 324 42.86 6.06 -1.11
CA ALA A 324 43.56 7.30 -1.36
C ALA A 324 42.68 8.52 -1.04
N LYS A 325 43.12 9.33 -0.08
CA LYS A 325 42.37 10.48 0.45
C LYS A 325 42.68 11.76 -0.33
N THR A 326 41.64 12.45 -0.77
CA THR A 326 41.70 13.81 -1.31
C THR A 326 40.90 14.74 -0.41
N GLU A 327 41.44 15.91 -0.07
CA GLU A 327 40.74 16.88 0.78
C GLU A 327 39.86 17.81 -0.05
N LEU A 328 38.61 18.03 0.38
CA LEU A 328 37.73 19.06 -0.20
C LEU A 328 37.93 20.39 0.51
N PHE A 329 38.48 21.37 -0.20
CA PHE A 329 38.81 22.69 0.34
C PHE A 329 37.61 23.65 0.39
N GLU A 330 37.78 24.71 1.19
CA GLU A 330 36.90 25.88 1.28
C GLU A 330 36.87 26.67 -0.03
N TRP A 331 35.87 27.54 -0.19
CA TRP A 331 35.77 28.38 -1.37
C TRP A 331 36.87 29.45 -1.39
N ASN A 332 37.33 29.81 -2.58
CA ASN A 332 38.12 31.01 -2.76
C ASN A 332 37.24 32.27 -2.73
N PHE A 333 37.87 33.45 -2.82
CA PHE A 333 37.16 34.72 -2.74
C PHE A 333 36.15 34.94 -3.90
N ASP A 334 36.50 34.56 -5.12
CA ASP A 334 35.63 34.74 -6.28
C ASP A 334 34.42 33.80 -6.22
N GLU A 335 34.64 32.55 -5.80
CA GLU A 335 33.59 31.56 -5.53
C GLU A 335 32.62 32.03 -4.43
N THR A 336 33.16 32.54 -3.31
CA THR A 336 32.37 33.11 -2.22
C THR A 336 31.54 34.30 -2.70
N ARG A 337 32.15 35.20 -3.48
CA ARG A 337 31.47 36.37 -4.05
C ARG A 337 30.31 35.96 -4.96
N PHE A 338 30.55 34.97 -5.81
CA PHE A 338 29.54 34.44 -6.72
C PHE A 338 28.36 33.85 -5.96
N TYR A 339 28.62 33.00 -4.96
CA TYR A 339 27.58 32.43 -4.11
C TYR A 339 26.74 33.50 -3.41
N LEU A 340 27.38 34.51 -2.79
CA LEU A 340 26.69 35.61 -2.11
C LEU A 340 25.80 36.42 -3.06
N ALA A 341 26.26 36.69 -4.28
CA ALA A 341 25.48 37.42 -5.27
C ALA A 341 24.29 36.61 -5.80
N VAL A 342 24.48 35.32 -6.10
CA VAL A 342 23.47 34.49 -6.75
C VAL A 342 22.47 33.89 -5.77
N ALA A 343 22.94 33.33 -4.66
CA ALA A 343 22.09 32.64 -3.69
C ALA A 343 21.35 33.60 -2.76
N HIS A 344 21.96 34.77 -2.49
CA HIS A 344 21.54 35.66 -1.41
C HIS A 344 21.27 37.11 -1.86
N ASP A 345 21.46 37.44 -3.14
CA ASP A 345 21.35 38.80 -3.70
C ASP A 345 22.25 39.84 -2.99
N ILE A 346 23.37 39.39 -2.41
CA ILE A 346 24.35 40.25 -1.75
C ILE A 346 25.42 40.62 -2.77
N SER A 347 25.24 41.74 -3.46
CA SER A 347 26.15 42.25 -4.50
C SER A 347 27.15 43.32 -4.04
N ASP A 348 27.05 43.82 -2.81
CA ASP A 348 27.97 44.83 -2.27
C ASP A 348 29.36 44.22 -2.01
N TYR A 349 30.37 44.73 -2.70
CA TYR A 349 31.76 44.24 -2.60
C TYR A 349 32.34 44.34 -1.19
N VAL A 350 32.02 45.39 -0.43
CA VAL A 350 32.54 45.59 0.93
C VAL A 350 31.96 44.52 1.85
N VAL A 351 30.67 44.23 1.73
CA VAL A 351 29.99 43.17 2.50
C VAL A 351 30.54 41.79 2.12
N GLN A 352 30.64 41.49 0.82
CA GLN A 352 31.20 40.23 0.32
C GLN A 352 32.62 39.99 0.80
N LYS A 353 33.47 41.03 0.73
CA LYS A 353 34.85 40.98 1.23
C LYS A 353 34.90 40.75 2.74
N LYS A 354 34.06 41.44 3.51
CA LYS A 354 33.98 41.25 4.96
C LYS A 354 33.56 39.82 5.32
N ILE A 355 32.54 39.26 4.68
CA ILE A 355 32.12 37.86 4.89
C ILE A 355 33.26 36.90 4.57
N PHE A 356 33.98 37.09 3.46
CA PHE A 356 35.11 36.23 3.11
C PHE A 356 36.27 36.33 4.11
N GLU A 357 36.64 37.54 4.54
CA GLU A 357 37.70 37.75 5.53
C GLU A 357 37.39 37.07 6.88
N ILE A 358 36.10 36.98 7.24
CA ILE A 358 35.64 36.28 8.44
C ILE A 358 35.66 34.76 8.25
N THR A 359 35.13 34.27 7.12
CA THR A 359 34.85 32.84 6.93
C THR A 359 35.98 32.03 6.30
N GLY A 360 36.95 32.69 5.65
CA GLY A 360 37.92 32.02 4.78
C GLY A 360 37.30 31.35 3.54
N GLY A 361 36.00 31.59 3.27
CA GLY A 361 35.23 30.89 2.26
C GLY A 361 34.63 29.56 2.72
N TYR A 362 34.56 29.29 4.03
CA TYR A 362 33.92 28.10 4.57
C TYR A 362 32.39 28.09 4.29
N PRO A 363 31.87 27.20 3.41
CA PRO A 363 30.52 27.32 2.86
C PRO A 363 29.37 27.47 3.86
N ILE A 364 29.28 26.60 4.86
CA ILE A 364 28.19 26.67 5.86
C ILE A 364 28.24 27.95 6.71
N ILE A 365 29.44 28.44 7.04
CA ILE A 365 29.58 29.71 7.78
C ILE A 365 29.23 30.89 6.88
N THR A 366 29.64 30.85 5.61
CA THR A 366 29.26 31.84 4.59
C THR A 366 27.74 31.93 4.46
N TYR A 367 27.05 30.79 4.38
CA TYR A 367 25.59 30.72 4.39
C TYR A 367 25.00 31.38 5.64
N PHE A 368 25.48 31.03 6.84
CA PHE A 368 24.99 31.62 8.08
C PHE A 368 25.17 33.14 8.16
N LEU A 369 26.34 33.66 7.74
CA LEU A 369 26.56 35.11 7.73
C LEU A 369 25.75 35.83 6.65
N ALA A 370 25.50 35.19 5.50
CA ALA A 370 24.68 35.75 4.44
C ALA A 370 23.21 35.87 4.87
N GLU A 371 22.64 34.82 5.45
CA GLU A 371 21.28 34.83 5.99
C GLU A 371 21.15 35.82 7.15
N HIS A 372 22.15 35.90 8.03
CA HIS A 372 22.18 36.91 9.09
C HIS A 372 22.12 38.33 8.53
N TYR A 373 22.96 38.63 7.52
CA TYR A 373 23.00 39.93 6.88
C TYR A 373 21.67 40.27 6.18
N LYS A 374 21.05 39.32 5.48
CA LYS A 374 19.73 39.52 4.84
C LYS A 374 18.66 39.88 5.86
N GLN A 375 18.72 39.29 7.05
CA GLN A 375 17.72 39.51 8.09
C GLN A 375 17.94 40.80 8.88
N HIS A 376 19.18 41.12 9.26
CA HIS A 376 19.49 42.19 10.21
C HIS A 376 20.17 43.41 9.58
N GLY A 377 20.72 43.28 8.37
CA GLY A 377 21.42 44.36 7.66
C GLY A 377 22.87 44.58 8.10
N ASP A 378 23.39 43.77 9.02
CA ASP A 378 24.76 43.81 9.52
C ASP A 378 25.36 42.40 9.66
N ILE A 379 26.63 42.32 10.11
CA ILE A 379 27.35 41.05 10.30
C ILE A 379 27.73 40.95 11.77
N ASN A 380 27.26 39.89 12.44
CA ASN A 380 27.40 39.65 13.88
C ASN A 380 28.80 39.23 14.37
N ILE A 381 29.75 39.01 13.46
CA ILE A 381 31.12 38.57 13.78
C ILE A 381 32.12 39.56 13.18
N GLU A 382 33.16 39.92 13.94
CA GLU A 382 34.20 40.87 13.53
C GLU A 382 35.58 40.23 13.30
N HIS A 383 35.80 38.99 13.76
CA HIS A 383 37.07 38.27 13.65
C HIS A 383 36.98 37.03 12.75
N SER A 384 38.12 36.61 12.22
CA SER A 384 38.22 35.39 11.40
C SER A 384 37.89 34.12 12.21
N VAL A 385 37.16 33.21 11.58
CA VAL A 385 36.72 31.93 12.16
C VAL A 385 37.34 30.77 11.37
N THR A 386 38.09 29.91 12.04
CA THR A 386 38.85 28.81 11.42
C THR A 386 38.03 27.54 11.23
N ASP A 387 37.05 27.30 12.11
CA ASP A 387 36.20 26.12 12.04
C ASP A 387 34.78 26.36 12.60
N LEU A 388 33.91 25.37 12.38
CA LEU A 388 32.50 25.41 12.79
C LEU A 388 32.34 25.50 14.32
N ASN A 389 33.22 24.86 15.08
CA ASN A 389 33.12 24.88 16.53
C ASN A 389 33.46 26.28 17.05
N GLN A 390 34.47 26.94 16.48
CA GLN A 390 34.80 28.33 16.81
C GLN A 390 33.67 29.29 16.40
N TYR A 391 33.00 29.05 15.27
CA TYR A 391 31.80 29.82 14.89
C TYR A 391 30.72 29.69 15.96
N TYR A 392 30.36 28.47 16.33
CA TYR A 392 29.35 28.22 17.35
C TYR A 392 29.79 28.73 18.72
N ASP A 393 31.07 28.64 19.08
CA ASP A 393 31.59 29.21 20.33
C ASP A 393 31.47 30.73 20.37
N THR A 394 31.70 31.41 19.25
CA THR A 394 31.53 32.86 19.10
C THR A 394 30.06 33.24 19.22
N LEU A 395 29.19 32.55 18.47
CA LEU A 395 27.76 32.81 18.46
C LEU A 395 27.09 32.53 19.80
N LEU A 396 27.52 31.45 20.47
CA LEU A 396 26.94 30.95 21.70
C LEU A 396 27.76 31.34 22.94
N ALA A 397 28.62 32.36 22.86
CA ALA A 397 29.48 32.80 23.96
C ALA A 397 28.71 33.07 25.28
N ASN A 398 27.39 33.34 25.18
CA ASN A 398 26.46 33.36 26.30
C ASN A 398 26.16 31.93 26.80
N VAL A 399 26.73 31.58 27.95
CA VAL A 399 26.73 30.23 28.57
C VAL A 399 25.31 29.64 28.74
N ASN A 400 24.28 30.47 28.93
CA ASN A 400 22.90 29.99 29.09
C ASN A 400 22.31 29.44 27.79
N THR A 401 22.65 30.00 26.63
CA THR A 401 22.07 29.63 25.32
C THR A 401 22.51 28.24 24.86
N LYS A 402 23.80 27.88 25.08
CA LYS A 402 24.34 26.54 24.75
C LYS A 402 23.52 25.42 25.40
N SER A 403 23.23 25.57 26.70
CA SER A 403 22.49 24.59 27.50
C SER A 403 21.02 24.43 27.09
N LEU A 404 20.43 25.45 26.47
CA LEU A 404 19.05 25.41 25.98
C LEU A 404 18.98 24.67 24.64
N LEU A 405 19.89 24.97 23.71
CA LEU A 405 19.90 24.38 22.36
C LEU A 405 20.17 22.87 22.34
N CYS A 406 20.83 22.33 23.35
CA CYS A 406 21.05 20.88 23.47
C CYS A 406 19.76 20.05 23.44
N ILE A 407 18.59 20.66 23.68
CA ILE A 407 17.29 20.00 23.53
C ILE A 407 17.13 19.40 22.12
N PHE A 408 17.52 20.12 21.08
CA PHE A 408 17.35 19.64 19.71
C PHE A 408 18.25 18.45 19.37
N ALA A 409 19.34 18.26 20.13
CA ALA A 409 20.26 17.16 19.91
C ALA A 409 19.81 15.83 20.55
N THR A 410 18.72 15.83 21.33
CA THR A 410 18.17 14.64 21.98
C THR A 410 17.18 13.86 21.10
N ASN A 411 16.80 14.42 19.95
CA ASN A 411 15.92 13.82 18.96
C ASN A 411 16.54 14.01 17.56
N ASN A 412 16.41 13.02 16.68
CA ASN A 412 16.83 13.13 15.28
C ASN A 412 15.68 13.58 14.35
N SER A 413 14.49 13.83 14.89
CA SER A 413 13.32 14.41 14.20
C SER A 413 13.05 15.85 14.69
N PHE A 414 11.93 16.44 14.29
CA PHE A 414 11.48 17.77 14.75
C PHE A 414 10.98 17.75 16.19
N PHE A 415 10.84 18.93 16.80
CA PHE A 415 9.99 19.19 17.96
C PHE A 415 8.92 20.22 17.59
N THR A 416 7.73 20.12 18.17
CA THR A 416 6.75 21.22 18.08
C THR A 416 7.12 22.33 19.07
N ARG A 417 6.66 23.55 18.80
CA ARG A 417 6.86 24.68 19.74
C ARG A 417 6.27 24.42 21.12
N GLU A 418 5.16 23.68 21.21
CA GLU A 418 4.55 23.31 22.49
C GLU A 418 5.35 22.25 23.22
N GLU A 419 5.84 21.21 22.53
CA GLU A 419 6.75 20.22 23.12
C GLU A 419 8.00 20.89 23.71
N LEU A 420 8.58 21.86 22.99
CA LEU A 420 9.72 22.61 23.50
C LEU A 420 9.40 23.32 24.82
N ALA A 421 8.19 23.88 24.97
CA ALA A 421 7.79 24.55 26.19
C ALA A 421 7.73 23.59 27.40
N THR A 422 7.31 22.33 27.19
CA THR A 422 7.20 21.35 28.28
C THR A 422 8.54 20.88 28.83
N PHE A 423 9.63 21.01 28.05
CA PHE A 423 10.97 20.59 28.47
C PHE A 423 11.70 21.61 29.37
N PHE A 424 11.15 22.81 29.58
CA PHE A 424 11.73 23.84 30.43
C PHE A 424 10.85 24.13 31.66
N SER A 425 11.45 24.07 32.85
CA SER A 425 10.73 24.33 34.11
C SER A 425 10.48 25.82 34.39
N GLU A 426 11.29 26.70 33.81
CA GLU A 426 11.21 28.16 33.96
C GLU A 426 10.79 28.76 32.61
N PRO A 427 9.70 29.56 32.54
CA PRO A 427 9.24 30.19 31.30
C PRO A 427 10.32 31.01 30.59
N GLU A 428 11.19 31.70 31.35
CA GLU A 428 12.25 32.55 30.82
C GLU A 428 13.30 31.75 30.01
N ALA A 429 13.48 30.47 30.32
CA ALA A 429 14.39 29.58 29.58
C ALA A 429 13.81 29.22 28.20
N TYR A 430 12.50 29.01 28.13
CA TYR A 430 11.79 28.80 26.87
C TYR A 430 11.74 30.09 26.03
N ASP A 431 11.47 31.23 26.65
CA ASP A 431 11.50 32.54 25.98
C ASP A 431 12.89 32.81 25.40
N SER A 432 13.95 32.56 26.18
CA SER A 432 15.33 32.68 25.71
C SER A 432 15.65 31.76 24.52
N LEU A 433 15.10 30.54 24.50
CA LEU A 433 15.24 29.63 23.36
C LEU A 433 14.53 30.20 22.13
N ASN A 434 13.30 30.68 22.28
CA ASN A 434 12.52 31.25 21.18
C ASN A 434 13.12 32.54 20.64
N GLU A 435 13.63 33.41 21.51
CA GLU A 435 14.38 34.62 21.12
C GLU A 435 15.60 34.22 20.29
N PHE A 436 16.33 33.18 20.70
CA PHE A 436 17.47 32.68 19.92
C PHE A 436 17.05 32.11 18.56
N VAL A 437 16.02 31.25 18.52
CA VAL A 437 15.48 30.71 17.26
C VAL A 437 15.02 31.83 16.33
N SER A 438 14.44 32.90 16.87
CA SER A 438 13.95 34.05 16.08
C SER A 438 15.07 34.98 15.62
N ALA A 439 16.13 35.12 16.42
CA ALA A 439 17.32 35.91 16.06
C ALA A 439 18.19 35.19 15.02
N TYR A 440 18.22 33.85 15.05
CA TYR A 440 19.07 33.01 14.21
C TYR A 440 18.28 31.87 13.52
N PRO A 441 17.20 32.17 12.78
CA PRO A 441 16.30 31.16 12.21
C PRO A 441 17.00 30.25 11.18
N TYR A 442 18.05 30.74 10.53
CA TYR A 442 18.86 30.00 9.55
C TYR A 442 19.68 28.83 10.14
N LEU A 443 19.69 28.66 11.47
CA LEU A 443 20.25 27.48 12.13
C LEU A 443 19.24 26.34 12.29
N PHE A 444 17.97 26.59 11.94
CA PHE A 444 16.85 25.69 12.14
C PHE A 444 16.12 25.43 10.84
N GLU A 445 15.50 24.27 10.75
CA GLU A 445 14.44 24.00 9.80
C GLU A 445 13.10 24.23 10.51
N ILE A 446 12.30 25.17 10.00
CA ILE A 446 11.03 25.56 10.61
C ILE A 446 9.89 25.34 9.60
N LEU A 447 9.03 24.36 9.89
CA LEU A 447 7.83 24.06 9.10
C LEU A 447 6.59 24.26 9.97
N GLN A 448 5.95 25.43 9.83
CA GLN A 448 4.87 25.86 10.73
C GLN A 448 5.34 25.87 12.19
N ASN A 449 4.78 25.04 13.07
CA ASN A 449 5.19 24.92 14.46
C ASN A 449 6.32 23.89 14.70
N ARG A 450 6.76 23.17 13.67
CA ARG A 450 7.79 22.11 13.76
C ARG A 450 9.17 22.71 13.58
N ILE A 451 10.10 22.40 14.48
CA ILE A 451 11.46 22.93 14.53
C ILE A 451 12.45 21.79 14.69
N SER A 452 13.43 21.70 13.79
CA SER A 452 14.61 20.85 13.90
C SER A 452 15.88 21.66 13.64
N LEU A 453 17.06 21.13 13.95
CA LEU A 453 18.31 21.75 13.51
C LEU A 453 18.52 21.51 12.02
N ILE A 454 18.99 22.54 11.32
CA ILE A 454 19.19 22.46 9.86
C ILE A 454 20.31 21.49 9.46
N HIS A 455 21.29 21.25 10.34
CA HIS A 455 22.46 20.44 10.02
C HIS A 455 23.02 19.67 11.23
N ASP A 456 23.39 18.42 11.00
CA ASP A 456 23.93 17.46 11.97
C ASP A 456 25.20 17.93 12.72
N SER A 457 25.98 18.81 12.11
CA SER A 457 27.19 19.34 12.76
C SER A 457 26.87 20.07 14.05
N LEU A 458 25.71 20.76 14.13
CA LEU A 458 25.30 21.42 15.35
C LEU A 458 24.85 20.40 16.41
N ASN A 459 24.15 19.33 16.01
CA ASN A 459 23.85 18.21 16.92
C ASN A 459 25.13 17.62 17.52
N THR A 460 26.12 17.33 16.67
CA THR A 460 27.42 16.78 17.09
C THR A 460 28.16 17.73 18.03
N TYR A 461 28.21 19.03 17.71
CA TYR A 461 28.81 20.07 18.54
C TYR A 461 28.14 20.15 19.93
N LEU A 462 26.81 20.20 19.96
CA LEU A 462 26.02 20.31 21.19
C LEU A 462 26.19 19.07 22.09
N ARG A 463 26.25 17.86 21.51
CA ARG A 463 26.51 16.60 22.23
C ARG A 463 27.91 16.57 22.86
N GLY A 464 28.90 17.14 22.19
CA GLY A 464 30.31 17.06 22.59
C GLY A 464 30.78 18.09 23.64
N ILE A 465 30.06 19.21 23.80
CA ILE A 465 30.58 20.37 24.55
C ILE A 465 30.03 20.48 25.97
N LEU A 466 28.83 19.97 26.22
CA LEU A 466 28.23 20.03 27.55
C LEU A 466 28.35 18.70 28.26
N SER A 467 29.07 18.67 29.37
CA SER A 467 29.06 17.53 30.31
C SER A 467 27.66 17.24 30.87
N SER A 468 26.75 18.21 30.81
CA SER A 468 25.35 18.06 31.20
C SER A 468 24.45 17.49 30.11
N PHE A 469 24.94 17.24 28.89
CA PHE A 469 24.12 16.68 27.81
C PHE A 469 23.46 15.34 28.20
N PRO A 470 24.16 14.35 28.80
CA PRO A 470 23.52 13.11 29.24
C PRO A 470 22.36 13.35 30.23
N ILE A 471 22.52 14.31 31.15
CA ILE A 471 21.47 14.69 32.12
C ILE A 471 20.28 15.33 31.40
N ARG A 472 20.53 16.18 30.39
CA ARG A 472 19.47 16.79 29.58
C ARG A 472 18.73 15.72 28.77
N GLN A 473 19.47 14.81 28.13
CA GLN A 473 18.91 13.70 27.36
C GLN A 473 18.03 12.82 28.25
N GLU A 474 18.51 12.44 29.43
CA GLU A 474 17.73 11.67 30.41
C GLU A 474 16.44 12.39 30.81
N LYS A 475 16.48 13.70 31.07
CA LYS A 475 15.27 14.49 31.37
C LYS A 475 14.25 14.49 30.24
N VAL A 476 14.70 14.66 28.99
CA VAL A 476 13.80 14.62 27.82
C VAL A 476 13.21 13.23 27.67
N LEU A 477 14.05 12.19 27.71
CA LEU A 477 13.59 10.81 27.62
C LEU A 477 12.59 10.49 28.73
N ASN A 478 12.79 10.96 29.97
CA ASN A 478 11.82 10.75 31.05
C ASN A 478 10.46 11.43 30.78
N ILE A 479 10.44 12.62 30.17
CA ILE A 479 9.20 13.30 29.78
C ILE A 479 8.51 12.54 28.64
N VAL A 480 9.27 12.14 27.62
CA VAL A 480 8.77 11.34 26.49
C VAL A 480 8.22 10.00 26.98
N LYS A 481 8.95 9.30 27.85
CA LYS A 481 8.52 8.04 28.46
C LYS A 481 7.22 8.22 29.25
N SER A 482 7.14 9.26 30.09
CA SER A 482 5.91 9.56 30.83
C SER A 482 4.74 9.83 29.87
N SER A 483 4.93 10.65 28.84
CA SER A 483 3.88 10.96 27.85
C SER A 483 3.38 9.69 27.14
N LEU A 484 4.29 8.82 26.67
CA LEU A 484 3.95 7.56 26.02
C LEU A 484 3.23 6.60 26.99
N ILE A 485 3.65 6.51 28.24
CA ILE A 485 2.98 5.70 29.27
C ILE A 485 1.65 6.31 29.68
N ASP A 486 1.47 7.62 29.63
CA ASP A 486 0.18 8.26 29.90
C ASP A 486 -0.78 8.11 28.71
N GLY A 487 -0.28 7.70 27.54
CA GLY A 487 -1.05 7.49 26.32
C GLY A 487 -1.22 8.74 25.48
N ASN A 488 -0.37 9.75 25.65
CA ASN A 488 -0.43 10.98 24.86
C ASN A 488 0.25 10.79 23.49
N VAL A 489 -0.31 11.42 22.46
CA VAL A 489 0.02 11.13 21.04
C VAL A 489 1.30 11.82 20.55
N GLU A 490 1.83 12.83 21.25
CA GLU A 490 2.80 13.79 20.69
C GLU A 490 4.06 13.11 20.14
N TYR A 491 4.49 12.03 20.79
CA TYR A 491 5.71 11.30 20.45
C TYR A 491 5.46 9.97 19.74
N MET A 492 4.20 9.52 19.65
CA MET A 492 3.83 8.19 19.13
C MET A 492 4.30 7.98 17.68
N ALA A 493 4.05 8.94 16.79
CA ALA A 493 4.46 8.85 15.39
C ALA A 493 5.99 8.82 15.17
N ARG A 494 6.77 9.23 16.18
CA ARG A 494 8.22 9.42 16.08
C ARG A 494 8.97 8.59 17.13
N LEU A 495 8.37 7.51 17.63
CA LEU A 495 8.95 6.66 18.67
C LEU A 495 10.41 6.27 18.37
N ALA A 496 10.69 5.83 17.15
CA ALA A 496 12.01 5.38 16.69
C ALA A 496 13.07 6.49 16.61
N SER A 497 12.67 7.77 16.68
CA SER A 497 13.60 8.90 16.67
C SER A 497 14.25 9.17 18.04
N PHE A 498 13.69 8.58 19.10
CA PHE A 498 14.18 8.68 20.46
C PHE A 498 15.02 7.44 20.83
N ASN A 499 16.13 7.66 21.54
CA ASN A 499 16.98 6.57 22.02
C ASN A 499 16.39 5.96 23.31
N LEU A 500 15.39 5.09 23.16
CA LEU A 500 14.70 4.40 24.24
C LEU A 500 15.36 3.04 24.53
N ASP A 501 15.45 2.67 25.80
CA ASP A 501 15.98 1.36 26.21
C ASP A 501 14.98 0.22 26.02
N ASP A 502 15.50 -1.00 25.91
CA ASP A 502 14.72 -2.21 25.63
C ASP A 502 13.67 -2.52 26.70
N GLU A 503 13.94 -2.24 27.98
CA GLU A 503 13.00 -2.49 29.07
C GLU A 503 11.75 -1.63 28.90
N PHE A 504 11.92 -0.36 28.58
CA PHE A 504 10.82 0.55 28.29
C PHE A 504 10.04 0.17 27.02
N LEU A 505 10.73 -0.26 25.96
CA LEU A 505 10.06 -0.70 24.73
C LEU A 505 9.17 -1.94 24.98
N ILE A 506 9.58 -2.85 25.85
CA ILE A 506 8.76 -3.99 26.28
C ILE A 506 7.55 -3.54 27.09
N GLU A 507 7.71 -2.57 27.99
CA GLU A 507 6.60 -1.98 28.74
C GLU A 507 5.54 -1.37 27.82
N LEU A 508 5.97 -0.63 26.78
CA LEU A 508 5.08 -0.10 25.75
C LEU A 508 4.35 -1.21 24.99
N LEU A 509 5.07 -2.24 24.52
CA LEU A 509 4.45 -3.36 23.80
C LEU A 509 3.31 -3.98 24.61
N LYS A 510 3.52 -4.23 25.91
CA LYS A 510 2.47 -4.78 26.78
C LYS A 510 1.30 -3.84 26.96
N LYS A 511 1.56 -2.56 27.26
CA LYS A 511 0.52 -1.55 27.47
C LYS A 511 -0.36 -1.36 26.24
N PHE A 512 0.23 -1.29 25.05
CA PHE A 512 -0.48 -1.01 23.80
C PHE A 512 -1.00 -2.27 23.10
N SER A 513 -0.84 -3.44 23.74
CA SER A 513 -1.56 -4.67 23.42
C SER A 513 -2.91 -4.77 24.14
N ASP A 514 -3.44 -3.68 24.70
CA ASP A 514 -4.74 -3.62 25.39
C ASP A 514 -5.74 -2.78 24.58
N PHE A 515 -6.89 -3.36 24.27
CA PHE A 515 -7.97 -2.69 23.56
C PHE A 515 -8.57 -1.50 24.33
N ASP A 516 -8.62 -1.54 25.67
CA ASP A 516 -9.10 -0.41 26.46
C ASP A 516 -8.13 0.78 26.36
N VAL A 517 -6.83 0.51 26.18
CA VAL A 517 -5.83 1.53 25.89
C VAL A 517 -6.02 2.05 24.47
N PHE A 518 -6.23 1.17 23.49
CA PHE A 518 -6.50 1.56 22.11
C PHE A 518 -7.73 2.47 21.97
N GLU A 519 -8.87 2.13 22.60
CA GLU A 519 -10.08 2.97 22.60
C GLU A 519 -9.84 4.36 23.21
N LYS A 520 -9.01 4.46 24.25
CA LYS A 520 -8.62 5.76 24.83
C LYS A 520 -7.80 6.59 23.85
N ILE A 521 -6.90 5.96 23.07
CA ILE A 521 -6.14 6.68 22.04
C ILE A 521 -7.08 7.20 20.97
N LEU A 522 -8.00 6.37 20.46
CA LEU A 522 -9.00 6.76 19.46
C LEU A 522 -9.90 7.92 19.93
N THR A 523 -10.02 8.15 21.23
CA THR A 523 -10.82 9.26 21.80
C THR A 523 -9.97 10.44 22.27
N SER A 524 -8.65 10.39 22.07
CA SER A 524 -7.70 11.41 22.55
C SER A 524 -7.10 12.29 21.45
N THR A 525 -7.11 11.82 20.20
CA THR A 525 -6.46 12.51 19.08
C THR A 525 -7.26 12.36 17.80
N VAL A 526 -7.20 13.37 16.94
CA VAL A 526 -7.74 13.34 15.57
C VAL A 526 -6.69 12.90 14.54
N ASP A 527 -5.41 12.89 14.94
CA ASP A 527 -4.29 12.51 14.09
C ASP A 527 -4.16 10.98 14.02
N PHE A 528 -5.05 10.36 13.24
CA PHE A 528 -5.06 8.91 13.06
C PHE A 528 -3.75 8.38 12.44
N ASN A 529 -3.10 9.16 11.58
CA ASN A 529 -1.79 8.79 11.02
C ASN A 529 -0.72 8.61 12.12
N SER A 530 -0.81 9.30 13.27
CA SER A 530 0.05 9.04 14.42
C SER A 530 -0.19 7.67 15.04
N ILE A 531 -1.44 7.23 15.13
CA ILE A 531 -1.83 5.91 15.66
C ILE A 531 -1.28 4.81 14.73
N THR A 532 -1.53 4.92 13.44
CA THR A 532 -1.04 3.97 12.42
C THR A 532 0.49 3.87 12.44
N SER A 533 1.20 5.02 12.40
CA SER A 533 2.66 5.05 12.47
C SER A 533 3.22 4.42 13.75
N PHE A 534 2.55 4.62 14.88
CA PHE A 534 2.96 4.05 16.15
C PHE A 534 2.84 2.53 16.18
N TYR A 535 1.71 1.97 15.73
CA TYR A 535 1.54 0.51 15.67
C TYR A 535 2.50 -0.16 14.67
N ASN A 536 2.84 0.51 13.56
CA ASN A 536 3.89 0.06 12.64
C ASN A 536 5.27 0.03 13.29
N GLN A 537 5.60 1.04 14.11
CA GLN A 537 6.85 1.04 14.87
C GLN A 537 6.86 -0.06 15.94
N LEU A 538 5.75 -0.25 16.66
CA LEU A 538 5.61 -1.33 17.65
C LEU A 538 5.74 -2.72 17.01
N GLN A 539 5.19 -2.95 15.81
CA GLN A 539 5.36 -4.22 15.11
C GLN A 539 6.84 -4.54 14.84
N ARG A 540 7.61 -3.56 14.35
CA ARG A 540 9.06 -3.70 14.10
C ARG A 540 9.85 -3.92 15.39
N ILE A 541 9.43 -3.26 16.48
CA ILE A 541 10.01 -3.46 17.81
C ILE A 541 9.72 -4.88 18.31
N LEU A 542 8.50 -5.39 18.10
CA LEU A 542 8.10 -6.73 18.49
C LEU A 542 8.86 -7.79 17.70
N GLU A 543 9.07 -7.63 16.39
CA GLU A 543 9.79 -8.59 15.52
C GLU A 543 11.15 -9.03 16.08
N THR A 544 11.87 -8.10 16.72
CA THR A 544 13.22 -8.36 17.27
C THR A 544 13.21 -8.86 18.72
N ARG A 545 12.04 -8.98 19.35
CA ARG A 545 11.86 -9.24 20.79
C ARG A 545 10.94 -10.43 21.03
N LYS A 546 11.55 -11.61 21.12
CA LYS A 546 10.87 -12.88 21.44
C LYS A 546 10.51 -12.95 22.93
N ASP A 547 9.45 -13.70 23.24
CA ASP A 547 9.03 -14.03 24.61
C ASP A 547 8.68 -12.83 25.52
N VAL A 548 8.35 -11.68 24.92
CA VAL A 548 8.01 -10.46 25.68
C VAL A 548 6.52 -10.29 25.96
N LEU A 549 5.66 -10.88 25.12
CA LEU A 549 4.19 -10.85 25.25
C LEU A 549 3.65 -12.23 25.66
N SER A 550 2.60 -12.22 26.48
CA SER A 550 1.73 -13.37 26.72
C SER A 550 0.86 -13.66 25.52
N ILE A 551 0.19 -14.82 25.49
CA ILE A 551 -0.73 -15.18 24.41
C ILE A 551 -1.89 -14.19 24.25
N TYR A 552 -2.42 -13.66 25.34
CA TYR A 552 -3.50 -12.67 25.32
C TYR A 552 -3.01 -11.35 24.71
N GLU A 553 -1.81 -10.92 25.07
CA GLU A 553 -1.18 -9.72 24.52
C GLU A 553 -0.84 -9.91 23.03
N TYR A 554 -0.32 -11.06 22.61
CA TYR A 554 -0.10 -11.35 21.18
C TYR A 554 -1.40 -11.30 20.38
N TYR A 555 -2.44 -12.00 20.84
CA TYR A 555 -3.72 -12.03 20.14
C TYR A 555 -4.33 -10.63 20.03
N SER A 556 -4.33 -9.88 21.13
CA SER A 556 -4.82 -8.51 21.16
C SER A 556 -3.99 -7.58 20.27
N PHE A 557 -2.65 -7.64 20.34
CA PHE A 557 -1.77 -6.83 19.50
C PHE A 557 -1.99 -7.07 18.01
N CYS A 558 -2.09 -8.34 17.58
CA CYS A 558 -2.33 -8.69 16.18
C CYS A 558 -3.65 -8.10 15.67
N LEU A 559 -4.72 -8.15 16.49
CA LEU A 559 -6.03 -7.61 16.12
C LEU A 559 -6.07 -6.07 16.15
N ILE A 560 -5.42 -5.43 17.13
CA ILE A 560 -5.29 -3.98 17.18
C ILE A 560 -4.47 -3.48 15.98
N PHE A 561 -3.34 -4.11 15.68
CA PHE A 561 -2.48 -3.76 14.56
C PHE A 561 -3.26 -3.79 13.23
N GLN A 562 -4.04 -4.85 12.98
CA GLN A 562 -4.90 -4.93 11.80
C GLN A 562 -5.96 -3.82 11.78
N THR A 563 -6.51 -3.46 12.93
CA THR A 563 -7.49 -2.38 13.04
C THR A 563 -6.88 -1.01 12.78
N ALA A 564 -5.66 -0.75 13.25
CA ALA A 564 -4.96 0.52 13.06
C ALA A 564 -4.42 0.74 11.63
N ASN A 565 -4.23 -0.33 10.85
CA ASN A 565 -3.60 -0.29 9.53
C ASN A 565 -4.50 -0.68 8.35
N ARG A 566 -5.72 -1.17 8.58
CA ARG A 566 -6.58 -1.69 7.49
C ARG A 566 -7.07 -0.65 6.50
N ASN A 567 -7.32 0.59 6.93
CA ASN A 567 -7.82 1.66 6.09
C ASN A 567 -6.77 2.75 5.94
N ASP A 568 -6.48 3.06 4.69
CA ASP A 568 -5.68 4.20 4.33
C ASP A 568 -6.55 5.47 4.27
N LEU A 569 -5.97 6.60 4.67
CA LEU A 569 -6.63 7.89 4.67
C LEU A 569 -6.61 8.56 3.30
N VAL A 570 -5.71 8.12 2.40
CA VAL A 570 -5.64 8.62 1.03
C VAL A 570 -6.95 8.34 0.29
N GLY A 571 -7.48 9.35 -0.40
CA GLY A 571 -8.79 9.29 -1.06
C GLY A 571 -9.97 9.68 -0.17
N CYS A 572 -9.74 9.91 1.14
CA CYS A 572 -10.74 10.46 2.06
C CYS A 572 -10.57 11.98 2.28
N ASP A 573 -10.01 12.68 1.28
CA ASP A 573 -9.52 14.06 1.38
C ASP A 573 -10.60 15.06 1.83
N GLY A 574 -11.84 14.89 1.37
CA GLY A 574 -12.97 15.74 1.76
C GLY A 574 -13.32 15.63 3.25
N LEU A 575 -13.32 14.41 3.81
CA LEU A 575 -13.53 14.19 5.25
C LEU A 575 -12.37 14.78 6.06
N ILE A 576 -11.12 14.54 5.62
CA ILE A 576 -9.93 15.09 6.28
C ILE A 576 -9.97 16.62 6.28
N TYR A 577 -10.34 17.25 5.17
CA TYR A 577 -10.52 18.70 5.09
C TYR A 577 -11.54 19.20 6.11
N GLN A 578 -12.70 18.54 6.24
CA GLN A 578 -13.70 18.93 7.23
C GLN A 578 -13.22 18.75 8.68
N VAL A 579 -12.43 17.71 8.97
CA VAL A 579 -11.77 17.55 10.27
C VAL A 579 -10.80 18.71 10.54
N LEU A 580 -9.93 19.03 9.58
CA LEU A 580 -8.98 20.14 9.69
C LEU A 580 -9.68 21.49 9.87
N PHE A 581 -10.77 21.71 9.14
CA PHE A 581 -11.57 22.93 9.25
C PHE A 581 -12.27 23.05 10.60
N TYR A 582 -12.76 21.93 11.16
CA TYR A 582 -13.29 21.90 12.52
C TYR A 582 -12.21 22.27 13.54
N ILE A 583 -11.05 21.63 13.47
CA ILE A 583 -9.92 21.93 14.38
C ILE A 583 -9.51 23.41 14.25
N HIS A 584 -9.47 23.96 13.03
CA HIS A 584 -9.15 25.37 12.81
C HIS A 584 -10.10 26.33 13.56
N LYS A 585 -11.39 25.99 13.63
CA LYS A 585 -12.40 26.80 14.32
C LYS A 585 -12.34 26.68 15.84
N HIS A 586 -11.89 25.54 16.34
CA HIS A 586 -11.94 25.19 17.76
C HIS A 586 -10.56 25.16 18.46
N GLY A 587 -9.46 25.35 17.71
CA GLY A 587 -8.11 25.28 18.24
C GLY A 587 -7.02 25.60 17.22
N ILE A 588 -5.80 25.16 17.53
CA ILE A 588 -4.62 25.33 16.66
C ILE A 588 -4.32 23.97 16.02
N ILE A 589 -4.47 23.88 14.70
CA ILE A 589 -4.28 22.63 13.93
C ILE A 589 -2.92 22.00 14.24
N GLU A 590 -1.88 22.81 14.25
CA GLU A 590 -0.52 22.31 14.36
C GLU A 590 -0.21 21.67 15.72
N ASN A 591 -1.05 21.94 16.73
CA ASN A 591 -0.94 21.36 18.07
C ASN A 591 -1.82 20.11 18.23
N GLN A 592 -2.41 19.62 17.13
CA GLN A 592 -3.24 18.42 17.10
C GLN A 592 -2.70 17.36 16.12
N ILE A 593 -1.73 17.71 15.26
CA ILE A 593 -1.17 16.82 14.24
C ILE A 593 0.34 16.68 14.43
N PHE A 594 0.76 15.50 14.89
CA PHE A 594 2.14 15.15 15.25
C PHE A 594 2.79 14.19 14.25
N SER A 595 1.99 13.51 13.42
CA SER A 595 2.46 12.69 12.31
C SER A 595 2.83 13.52 11.09
N SER A 596 3.57 12.94 10.15
CA SER A 596 3.85 13.54 8.84
C SER A 596 3.06 12.86 7.71
N GLY A 597 1.95 12.18 8.04
CA GLY A 597 1.11 11.49 7.06
C GLY A 597 0.24 12.42 6.21
N ILE A 598 -0.75 11.85 5.52
CA ILE A 598 -1.59 12.57 4.58
C ILE A 598 -2.36 13.73 5.24
N MET A 599 -2.78 13.60 6.51
CA MET A 599 -3.50 14.66 7.21
C MET A 599 -2.64 15.94 7.39
N TRP A 600 -1.35 15.78 7.72
CA TRP A 600 -0.41 16.90 7.77
C TRP A 600 -0.15 17.50 6.39
N ASN A 601 0.00 16.65 5.37
CA ASN A 601 0.29 17.10 4.01
C ASN A 601 -0.91 17.79 3.34
N LEU A 602 -2.15 17.39 3.64
CA LEU A 602 -3.34 18.13 3.22
C LEU A 602 -3.39 19.50 3.90
N TYR A 603 -3.08 19.58 5.20
CA TYR A 603 -2.93 20.86 5.89
C TYR A 603 -1.87 21.77 5.25
N LEU A 604 -0.72 21.22 4.84
CA LEU A 604 0.32 21.97 4.11
C LEU A 604 -0.18 22.48 2.75
N ALA A 605 -0.96 21.68 2.02
CA ALA A 605 -1.57 22.13 0.76
C ALA A 605 -2.49 23.34 1.00
N CYS A 606 -3.33 23.30 2.04
CA CYS A 606 -4.16 24.45 2.45
C CYS A 606 -3.35 25.70 2.86
N LYS A 607 -2.04 25.55 3.15
CA LYS A 607 -1.09 26.63 3.49
C LYS A 607 -0.21 27.05 2.31
N GLN A 608 -0.59 26.72 1.07
CA GLN A 608 0.17 27.05 -0.15
C GLN A 608 1.58 26.42 -0.15
N LYS A 609 1.68 25.17 0.35
CA LYS A 609 2.88 24.36 0.32
C LYS A 609 2.66 23.07 -0.48
N GLU A 610 1.94 23.19 -1.59
CA GLU A 610 1.52 22.09 -2.45
C GLU A 610 2.70 21.25 -2.97
N ASP A 611 3.85 21.87 -3.19
CA ASP A 611 5.06 21.15 -3.65
C ASP A 611 5.59 20.14 -2.62
N ILE A 612 5.34 20.37 -1.32
CA ILE A 612 5.68 19.40 -0.27
C ILE A 612 4.68 18.24 -0.31
N THR A 613 3.38 18.55 -0.36
CA THR A 613 2.29 17.58 -0.43
C THR A 613 2.43 16.67 -1.66
N ARG A 614 2.71 17.25 -2.83
CA ARG A 614 2.91 16.48 -4.08
C ARG A 614 4.06 15.49 -3.94
N ARG A 615 5.20 15.92 -3.39
CA ARG A 615 6.34 15.04 -3.15
C ARG A 615 5.99 13.90 -2.20
N HIS A 616 5.27 14.18 -1.11
CA HIS A 616 4.85 13.15 -0.17
C HIS A 616 3.97 12.06 -0.82
N ILE A 617 3.01 12.46 -1.65
CA ILE A 617 2.13 11.52 -2.39
C ILE A 617 2.95 10.62 -3.32
N MET A 618 3.91 11.21 -4.05
CA MET A 618 4.80 10.45 -4.94
C MET A 618 5.75 9.52 -4.16
N ASP A 619 6.32 9.99 -3.06
CA ASP A 619 7.21 9.22 -2.20
C ASP A 619 6.49 8.07 -1.48
N SER A 620 5.17 8.20 -1.32
CA SER A 620 4.29 7.17 -0.74
C SER A 620 3.69 6.22 -1.79
N HIS A 621 4.22 6.24 -3.03
CA HIS A 621 3.87 5.34 -4.13
C HIS A 621 2.44 5.47 -4.68
N TYR A 622 1.76 6.59 -4.42
CA TYR A 622 0.50 6.91 -5.11
C TYR A 622 0.78 7.58 -6.46
N SER A 623 -0.17 7.45 -7.38
CA SER A 623 -0.11 8.15 -8.66
C SER A 623 -0.16 9.67 -8.45
N GLU A 624 0.47 10.44 -9.36
CA GLU A 624 0.36 11.91 -9.33
C GLU A 624 -1.11 12.36 -9.46
N SER A 625 -1.98 11.56 -10.09
CA SER A 625 -3.43 11.83 -10.16
C SER A 625 -4.06 12.01 -8.77
N GLN A 626 -3.57 11.30 -7.76
CA GLN A 626 -4.07 11.39 -6.39
C GLN A 626 -3.89 12.79 -5.80
N PHE A 627 -2.79 13.48 -6.14
CA PHE A 627 -2.57 14.87 -5.73
C PHE A 627 -3.62 15.80 -6.35
N TYR A 628 -3.95 15.63 -7.64
CA TYR A 628 -4.97 16.44 -8.29
C TYR A 628 -6.38 16.12 -7.76
N GLU A 629 -6.68 14.86 -7.48
CA GLU A 629 -7.92 14.44 -6.82
C GLU A 629 -8.08 15.06 -5.43
N LEU A 630 -7.02 15.07 -4.63
CA LEU A 630 -6.99 15.75 -3.32
C LEU A 630 -7.32 17.24 -3.47
N ILE A 631 -6.65 17.94 -4.39
CA ILE A 631 -6.90 19.37 -4.61
C ILE A 631 -8.34 19.62 -5.08
N ASN A 632 -8.87 18.78 -5.97
CA ASN A 632 -10.26 18.87 -6.42
C ASN A 632 -11.23 18.66 -5.24
N SER A 633 -11.01 17.64 -4.43
CA SER A 633 -11.84 17.35 -3.25
C SER A 633 -11.86 18.51 -2.25
N VAL A 634 -10.68 19.11 -1.97
CA VAL A 634 -10.58 20.29 -1.10
C VAL A 634 -11.33 21.49 -1.69
N ASN A 635 -11.20 21.75 -2.98
CA ASN A 635 -11.90 22.84 -3.65
C ASN A 635 -13.43 22.64 -3.66
N ASP A 636 -13.90 21.40 -3.87
CA ASP A 636 -15.32 21.05 -3.82
C ASP A 636 -15.92 21.31 -2.44
N GLU A 637 -15.16 21.02 -1.38
CA GLU A 637 -15.57 21.31 0.01
C GLU A 637 -15.57 22.81 0.32
N ILE A 638 -14.56 23.56 -0.15
CA ILE A 638 -14.49 25.03 0.03
C ILE A 638 -15.70 25.71 -0.61
N CYS A 639 -16.03 25.34 -1.85
CA CYS A 639 -17.11 25.95 -2.63
C CYS A 639 -18.48 25.28 -2.36
N PHE A 640 -18.57 24.36 -1.39
CA PHE A 640 -19.77 23.53 -1.25
C PHE A 640 -21.05 24.36 -1.07
N PHE A 641 -20.98 25.36 -0.18
CA PHE A 641 -22.11 26.21 0.21
C PHE A 641 -22.42 27.35 -0.76
N ASP A 642 -21.60 27.58 -1.80
CA ASP A 642 -21.90 28.57 -2.85
C ASP A 642 -23.21 28.23 -3.58
N ARG A 643 -23.62 26.96 -3.52
CA ARG A 643 -24.93 26.44 -3.99
C ARG A 643 -26.13 27.16 -3.37
N LEU A 644 -26.00 27.74 -2.18
CA LEU A 644 -27.08 28.51 -1.56
C LEU A 644 -27.37 29.84 -2.26
N GLU A 645 -26.39 30.39 -2.99
CA GLU A 645 -26.50 31.67 -3.69
C GLU A 645 -26.55 31.51 -5.22
N LYS A 646 -26.07 30.38 -5.74
CA LYS A 646 -25.93 30.11 -7.16
C LYS A 646 -27.27 29.76 -7.81
N LYS A 647 -27.79 30.69 -8.61
CA LYS A 647 -28.92 30.42 -9.51
C LYS A 647 -28.46 29.86 -10.86
N VAL A 648 -28.93 28.67 -11.21
CA VAL A 648 -28.73 27.98 -12.49
C VAL A 648 -30.05 27.96 -13.26
N LEU A 649 -30.06 28.41 -14.52
CA LEU A 649 -31.24 28.31 -15.40
C LEU A 649 -31.15 27.04 -16.24
N PHE A 650 -32.30 26.42 -16.54
CA PHE A 650 -32.32 25.23 -17.38
C PHE A 650 -31.70 25.46 -18.77
N SER A 651 -31.92 26.66 -19.32
CA SER A 651 -31.34 27.09 -20.60
C SER A 651 -29.82 27.06 -20.62
N ASP A 652 -29.16 27.18 -19.46
CA ASP A 652 -27.70 27.21 -19.36
C ASP A 652 -27.11 25.80 -19.43
N ILE A 653 -27.90 24.77 -19.12
CA ILE A 653 -27.47 23.37 -19.10
C ILE A 653 -28.06 22.53 -20.23
N GLU A 654 -29.17 22.96 -20.85
CA GLU A 654 -29.91 22.19 -21.86
C GLU A 654 -29.03 21.74 -23.03
N GLU A 655 -28.20 22.62 -23.59
CA GLU A 655 -27.28 22.27 -24.69
C GLU A 655 -26.28 21.17 -24.27
N ASN A 656 -25.82 21.21 -23.02
CA ASN A 656 -24.89 20.22 -22.48
C ASN A 656 -25.56 18.88 -22.18
N LEU A 657 -26.85 18.86 -21.83
CA LEU A 657 -27.60 17.62 -21.62
C LEU A 657 -27.87 16.89 -22.94
N ILE A 658 -28.07 17.62 -24.03
CA ILE A 658 -28.34 17.08 -25.36
C ILE A 658 -27.05 16.64 -26.08
N ASP A 659 -25.89 17.18 -25.69
CA ASP A 659 -24.60 16.83 -26.29
C ASP A 659 -24.27 15.33 -26.17
N SER A 660 -24.16 14.64 -27.29
CA SER A 660 -23.83 13.21 -27.33
C SER A 660 -22.37 12.89 -26.98
N HIS A 661 -21.49 13.89 -26.93
CA HIS A 661 -20.07 13.72 -26.60
C HIS A 661 -19.77 13.80 -25.10
N ARG A 662 -20.70 14.34 -24.29
CA ARG A 662 -20.59 14.32 -22.83
C ARG A 662 -21.01 12.98 -22.25
N ASN A 663 -20.27 12.51 -21.26
CA ASN A 663 -20.61 11.28 -20.55
C ASN A 663 -21.85 11.49 -19.66
N THR A 664 -22.50 10.39 -19.30
CA THR A 664 -23.76 10.41 -18.53
C THR A 664 -23.58 11.00 -17.13
N THR A 665 -22.42 10.81 -16.50
CA THR A 665 -22.12 11.33 -15.15
C THR A 665 -22.06 12.84 -15.12
N GLU A 666 -21.35 13.48 -16.06
CA GLU A 666 -21.30 14.94 -16.18
C GLU A 666 -22.68 15.56 -16.39
N LYS A 667 -23.53 14.89 -17.18
CA LYS A 667 -24.92 15.33 -17.37
C LYS A 667 -25.74 15.19 -16.09
N ALA A 668 -25.52 14.12 -15.34
CA ALA A 668 -26.18 13.88 -14.06
C ALA A 668 -25.81 14.98 -13.04
N ASP A 669 -24.54 15.35 -12.96
CA ASP A 669 -24.07 16.42 -12.07
C ASP A 669 -24.69 17.78 -12.44
N LEU A 670 -24.81 18.11 -13.74
CA LEU A 670 -25.48 19.33 -14.19
C LEU A 670 -26.97 19.36 -13.79
N LEU A 671 -27.68 18.25 -13.98
CA LEU A 671 -29.09 18.15 -13.59
C LEU A 671 -29.26 18.22 -12.07
N GLU A 672 -28.39 17.57 -11.31
CA GLU A 672 -28.40 17.63 -9.85
C GLU A 672 -28.24 19.07 -9.35
N GLU A 673 -27.24 19.81 -9.84
CA GLU A 673 -27.02 21.21 -9.48
C GLU A 673 -28.23 22.09 -9.87
N TYR A 674 -28.87 21.80 -11.01
CA TYR A 674 -30.09 22.48 -11.41
C TYR A 674 -31.29 22.14 -10.52
N LEU A 675 -31.49 20.87 -10.13
CA LEU A 675 -32.55 20.47 -9.21
C LEU A 675 -32.41 21.15 -7.84
N ILE A 676 -31.18 21.28 -7.34
CA ILE A 676 -30.90 22.02 -6.10
C ILE A 676 -31.23 23.51 -6.29
N SER A 677 -30.71 24.13 -7.35
CA SER A 677 -30.96 25.55 -7.66
C SER A 677 -32.45 25.87 -7.83
N THR A 678 -33.20 25.03 -8.55
CA THR A 678 -34.63 25.26 -8.77
C THR A 678 -35.41 25.09 -7.46
N TRP A 679 -35.04 24.15 -6.59
CA TRP A 679 -35.66 24.02 -5.29
C TRP A 679 -35.42 25.26 -4.39
N ILE A 680 -34.22 25.85 -4.41
CA ILE A 680 -33.86 27.01 -3.57
C ILE A 680 -34.42 28.33 -4.13
N HIS A 681 -34.29 28.56 -5.45
CA HIS A 681 -34.52 29.86 -6.10
C HIS A 681 -35.63 29.85 -7.15
N GLY A 682 -36.09 28.68 -7.55
CA GLY A 682 -37.06 28.48 -8.60
C GLY A 682 -38.50 28.68 -8.12
N ASN A 683 -39.42 28.37 -9.02
CA ASN A 683 -40.86 28.33 -8.78
C ASN A 683 -41.51 27.43 -9.84
N SER A 684 -42.84 27.25 -9.77
CA SER A 684 -43.60 26.37 -10.68
C SER A 684 -43.54 26.71 -12.18
N THR A 685 -42.85 27.78 -12.61
CA THR A 685 -42.57 28.05 -14.03
C THR A 685 -41.26 27.43 -14.53
N GLU A 686 -40.37 27.01 -13.62
CA GLU A 686 -39.10 26.37 -13.94
C GLU A 686 -39.31 24.87 -14.24
N ILE A 687 -38.54 24.34 -15.20
CA ILE A 687 -38.63 22.94 -15.61
C ILE A 687 -38.23 22.04 -14.42
N PHE A 688 -38.95 20.92 -14.21
CA PHE A 688 -38.72 19.96 -13.12
C PHE A 688 -38.96 20.45 -11.68
N HIS A 689 -39.22 21.75 -11.44
CA HIS A 689 -39.44 22.28 -10.09
C HIS A 689 -40.52 21.52 -9.33
N ASP A 690 -41.75 21.50 -9.85
CA ASP A 690 -42.88 20.89 -9.16
C ASP A 690 -42.71 19.38 -8.99
N GLN A 691 -42.10 18.70 -9.97
CA GLN A 691 -41.78 17.28 -9.88
C GLN A 691 -40.74 16.99 -8.78
N PHE A 692 -39.75 17.88 -8.61
CA PHE A 692 -38.74 17.70 -7.59
C PHE A 692 -39.28 18.01 -6.19
N VAL A 693 -40.13 19.04 -6.05
CA VAL A 693 -40.85 19.30 -4.79
C VAL A 693 -41.70 18.09 -4.41
N GLU A 694 -42.45 17.52 -5.35
CA GLU A 694 -43.22 16.29 -5.11
C GLU A 694 -42.32 15.11 -4.73
N TYR A 695 -41.18 14.94 -5.39
CA TYR A 695 -40.21 13.89 -5.06
C TYR A 695 -39.64 14.04 -3.65
N VAL A 696 -39.29 15.25 -3.23
CA VAL A 696 -38.74 15.50 -1.89
C VAL A 696 -39.71 15.04 -0.80
N ASP A 697 -41.01 15.26 -0.99
CA ASP A 697 -42.07 14.89 -0.03
C ASP A 697 -42.49 13.40 -0.12
N THR A 698 -42.45 12.80 -1.31
CA THR A 698 -43.04 11.48 -1.57
C THR A 698 -42.05 10.36 -1.84
N GLU A 699 -40.81 10.70 -2.18
CA GLU A 699 -39.76 9.78 -2.64
C GLU A 699 -40.20 8.87 -3.81
N ASN A 700 -41.12 9.37 -4.65
CA ASN A 700 -41.61 8.62 -5.79
C ASN A 700 -40.61 8.60 -6.96
N ASP A 701 -39.81 7.53 -6.99
CA ASP A 701 -38.80 7.20 -8.01
C ASP A 701 -39.24 7.27 -9.48
N VAL A 702 -40.54 7.25 -9.76
CA VAL A 702 -41.07 7.19 -11.14
C VAL A 702 -41.28 8.58 -11.74
N LEU A 703 -41.24 9.65 -10.92
CA LEU A 703 -41.55 11.01 -11.34
C LEU A 703 -40.66 11.53 -12.48
N PHE A 704 -39.40 11.08 -12.52
CA PHE A 704 -38.40 11.54 -13.48
C PHE A 704 -38.15 10.56 -14.64
N SER A 705 -38.58 9.30 -14.55
CA SER A 705 -38.22 8.24 -15.51
C SER A 705 -38.59 8.57 -16.95
N LYS A 706 -39.69 9.29 -17.18
CA LYS A 706 -40.07 9.72 -18.53
C LYS A 706 -39.31 10.96 -18.99
N ALA A 707 -39.10 11.92 -18.09
CA ALA A 707 -38.47 13.19 -18.41
C ALA A 707 -36.98 13.04 -18.70
N PHE A 708 -36.25 12.30 -17.86
CA PHE A 708 -34.80 12.15 -18.01
C PHE A 708 -34.41 11.23 -19.17
N LYS A 709 -35.32 10.35 -19.59
CA LYS A 709 -35.14 9.53 -20.79
C LYS A 709 -34.94 10.35 -22.07
N GLU A 710 -35.49 11.56 -22.12
CA GLU A 710 -35.30 12.49 -23.25
C GLU A 710 -33.85 12.98 -23.37
N TYR A 711 -33.07 12.92 -22.28
CA TYR A 711 -31.64 13.30 -22.23
C TYR A 711 -30.70 12.10 -22.21
N GLY A 712 -31.22 10.89 -22.42
CA GLY A 712 -30.42 9.66 -22.52
C GLY A 712 -30.15 8.95 -21.18
N PHE A 713 -30.85 9.31 -20.11
CA PHE A 713 -30.77 8.61 -18.83
C PHE A 713 -31.67 7.37 -18.79
N ASP A 714 -31.19 6.33 -18.10
CA ASP A 714 -31.96 5.12 -17.82
C ASP A 714 -32.72 5.23 -16.49
N ASP A 715 -33.39 4.14 -16.10
CA ASP A 715 -34.17 4.08 -14.85
C ASP A 715 -33.28 4.18 -13.61
N PHE A 716 -31.99 3.80 -13.68
CA PHE A 716 -31.07 3.94 -12.56
C PHE A 716 -30.77 5.43 -12.32
N TRP A 717 -30.34 6.15 -13.35
CA TRP A 717 -30.05 7.58 -13.25
C TRP A 717 -31.28 8.42 -12.90
N SER A 718 -32.46 8.00 -13.40
CA SER A 718 -33.73 8.67 -13.09
C SER A 718 -34.11 8.63 -11.61
N LYS A 719 -33.62 7.63 -10.88
CA LYS A 719 -33.78 7.52 -9.42
C LYS A 719 -32.62 8.18 -8.67
N TYR A 720 -31.42 7.98 -9.19
CA TYR A 720 -30.19 8.37 -8.52
C TYR A 720 -29.97 9.89 -8.47
N ILE A 721 -30.25 10.61 -9.56
CA ILE A 721 -30.10 12.08 -9.65
C ILE A 721 -30.98 12.82 -8.62
N PRO A 722 -32.31 12.61 -8.56
CA PRO A 722 -33.15 13.32 -7.59
C PRO A 722 -32.84 12.89 -6.14
N HIS A 723 -32.44 11.63 -5.92
CA HIS A 723 -31.97 11.17 -4.62
C HIS A 723 -30.72 11.94 -4.16
N ARG A 724 -29.68 12.03 -5.00
CA ARG A 724 -28.47 12.80 -4.69
C ARG A 724 -28.76 14.28 -4.46
N ALA A 725 -29.64 14.89 -5.26
CA ALA A 725 -30.07 16.27 -5.05
C ALA A 725 -30.75 16.47 -3.69
N LYS A 726 -31.64 15.55 -3.26
CA LYS A 726 -32.26 15.59 -1.93
C LYS A 726 -31.22 15.44 -0.82
N ILE A 727 -30.26 14.51 -0.95
CA ILE A 727 -29.16 14.34 0.01
C ILE A 727 -28.35 15.63 0.14
N LYS A 728 -27.97 16.28 -0.96
CA LYS A 728 -27.27 17.57 -0.92
C LYS A 728 -28.10 18.68 -0.26
N LEU A 729 -29.43 18.70 -0.39
CA LEU A 729 -30.27 19.62 0.36
C LEU A 729 -30.19 19.38 1.89
N HIS A 730 -30.08 18.12 2.33
CA HIS A 730 -29.78 17.83 3.73
C HIS A 730 -28.39 18.36 4.13
N GLU A 731 -27.37 18.15 3.31
CA GLU A 731 -26.01 18.66 3.58
C GLU A 731 -25.94 20.20 3.61
N LEU A 732 -26.80 20.88 2.84
CA LEU A 732 -26.95 22.34 2.83
C LEU A 732 -27.76 22.87 4.02
N GLY A 733 -28.30 22.00 4.88
CA GLY A 733 -28.99 22.38 6.12
C GLY A 733 -30.50 22.58 5.99
N PHE A 734 -31.13 22.16 4.89
CA PHE A 734 -32.59 22.23 4.72
C PHE A 734 -33.32 21.18 5.57
N PHE A 735 -34.65 21.22 5.58
CA PHE A 735 -35.54 20.28 6.31
C PHE A 735 -35.60 20.42 7.83
N GLY A 736 -35.04 21.49 8.43
CA GLY A 736 -35.25 21.78 9.85
C GLY A 736 -34.82 20.61 10.76
N ASP A 737 -35.75 20.13 11.60
CA ASP A 737 -35.54 18.99 12.50
C ASP A 737 -35.52 17.63 11.77
N GLU A 738 -36.07 17.56 10.56
CA GLU A 738 -36.04 16.36 9.70
C GLU A 738 -34.72 16.21 8.95
N ASN A 739 -33.73 17.08 9.21
CA ASN A 739 -32.44 17.00 8.58
C ASN A 739 -31.61 15.81 9.10
N LYS A 740 -31.28 14.87 8.20
CA LYS A 740 -30.48 13.67 8.47
C LYS A 740 -29.16 13.95 9.20
N TYR A 741 -28.48 15.05 8.91
CA TYR A 741 -27.14 15.36 9.43
C TYR A 741 -27.13 16.35 10.61
N ARG A 742 -28.30 16.83 11.03
CA ARG A 742 -28.45 17.73 12.19
C ARG A 742 -28.89 16.99 13.45
N GLY A 743 -29.75 15.98 13.32
CA GLY A 743 -30.41 15.31 14.45
C GLY A 743 -29.58 14.23 15.17
N MET A 744 -28.43 13.84 14.63
CA MET A 744 -27.57 12.77 15.17
C MET A 744 -26.17 13.28 15.49
N THR A 745 -25.55 12.68 16.51
CA THR A 745 -24.10 12.82 16.76
C THR A 745 -23.30 12.11 15.67
N LEU A 746 -22.01 12.46 15.54
CA LEU A 746 -21.12 11.81 14.57
C LEU A 746 -21.06 10.29 14.79
N MET A 747 -20.94 9.83 16.04
CA MET A 747 -20.91 8.40 16.36
C MET A 747 -22.25 7.71 16.07
N GLU A 748 -23.40 8.37 16.31
CA GLU A 748 -24.70 7.81 15.96
C GLU A 748 -24.85 7.62 14.45
N MET A 749 -24.44 8.61 13.65
CA MET A 749 -24.44 8.51 12.19
C MET A 749 -23.51 7.38 11.70
N ILE A 750 -22.30 7.28 12.26
CA ILE A 750 -21.35 6.22 11.95
C ILE A 750 -21.96 4.84 12.24
N ASN A 751 -22.59 4.65 13.40
CA ASN A 751 -23.22 3.38 13.77
C ASN A 751 -24.46 3.07 12.93
N GLU A 752 -25.26 4.07 12.54
CA GLU A 752 -26.43 3.89 11.68
C GLU A 752 -26.01 3.40 10.29
N CYS A 753 -24.93 3.98 9.73
CA CYS A 753 -24.43 3.63 8.41
C CYS A 753 -23.51 2.41 8.39
N ALA A 754 -22.93 2.00 9.53
CA ALA A 754 -21.98 0.89 9.61
C ALA A 754 -22.45 -0.40 8.93
N PRO A 755 -23.72 -0.85 9.05
CA PRO A 755 -24.21 -2.04 8.36
C PRO A 755 -24.16 -1.98 6.83
N GLU A 756 -24.15 -0.77 6.24
CA GLU A 756 -24.05 -0.58 4.78
C GLU A 756 -22.59 -0.57 4.28
N GLY A 757 -21.62 -0.50 5.19
CA GLY A 757 -20.19 -0.53 4.90
C GLY A 757 -19.51 0.84 4.84
N SER A 758 -18.18 0.82 4.71
CA SER A 758 -17.33 2.00 4.80
C SER A 758 -17.57 3.02 3.68
N PHE A 759 -18.03 2.59 2.49
CA PHE A 759 -18.37 3.50 1.40
C PHE A 759 -19.60 4.36 1.68
N THR A 760 -20.45 3.96 2.64
CA THR A 760 -21.55 4.81 3.15
C THR A 760 -21.09 5.64 4.35
N VAL A 761 -20.34 5.04 5.29
CA VAL A 761 -19.94 5.71 6.54
C VAL A 761 -19.06 6.93 6.29
N VAL A 762 -18.04 6.84 5.44
CA VAL A 762 -17.09 7.94 5.20
C VAL A 762 -17.80 9.18 4.62
N PRO A 763 -18.60 9.09 3.55
CA PRO A 763 -19.39 10.23 3.07
C PRO A 763 -20.38 10.75 4.10
N ALA A 764 -21.06 9.89 4.86
CA ALA A 764 -22.02 10.33 5.87
C ALA A 764 -21.35 11.12 7.02
N ALA A 765 -20.19 10.67 7.49
CA ALA A 765 -19.37 11.39 8.45
C ALA A 765 -18.92 12.76 7.91
N GLN A 766 -18.52 12.81 6.64
CA GLN A 766 -18.17 14.06 5.95
C GLN A 766 -19.36 15.02 5.90
N SER A 767 -20.56 14.55 5.54
CA SER A 767 -21.79 15.37 5.53
C SER A 767 -22.13 15.94 6.90
N VAL A 768 -22.02 15.15 7.97
CA VAL A 768 -22.24 15.62 9.36
C VAL A 768 -21.26 16.72 9.72
N LEU A 769 -19.96 16.50 9.51
CA LEU A 769 -18.93 17.49 9.83
C LEU A 769 -19.05 18.75 8.96
N ARG A 770 -19.34 18.60 7.67
CA ARG A 770 -19.54 19.72 6.74
C ARG A 770 -20.66 20.66 7.22
N LEU A 771 -21.83 20.10 7.51
CA LEU A 771 -22.96 20.89 7.98
C LEU A 771 -22.68 21.52 9.36
N ALA A 772 -22.08 20.75 10.27
CA ALA A 772 -21.73 21.24 11.60
C ALA A 772 -20.71 22.38 11.55
N ASN A 773 -19.70 22.26 10.70
CA ASN A 773 -18.73 23.32 10.46
C ASN A 773 -19.42 24.58 9.93
N TYR A 774 -20.32 24.47 8.96
CA TYR A 774 -21.06 25.62 8.43
C TYR A 774 -21.90 26.31 9.52
N GLU A 775 -22.58 25.53 10.34
CA GLU A 775 -23.43 26.03 11.43
C GLU A 775 -22.66 26.41 12.71
N ASN A 776 -21.35 26.14 12.77
CA ASN A 776 -20.50 26.26 13.96
C ASN A 776 -21.05 25.46 15.16
N ARG A 777 -21.51 24.22 14.93
CA ARG A 777 -21.93 23.28 15.97
C ARG A 777 -20.73 22.58 16.59
N GLU A 778 -20.72 22.45 17.91
CA GLU A 778 -19.76 21.59 18.61
C GLU A 778 -20.11 20.11 18.40
N ILE A 779 -19.10 19.32 18.05
CA ILE A 779 -19.18 17.87 17.83
C ILE A 779 -18.03 17.18 18.57
N ASP A 780 -18.28 15.96 19.03
CA ASP A 780 -17.19 15.04 19.39
C ASP A 780 -16.44 14.61 18.12
N ILE A 781 -15.40 15.36 17.78
CA ILE A 781 -14.60 15.15 16.57
C ILE A 781 -13.84 13.82 16.60
N TYR A 782 -13.50 13.30 17.79
CA TYR A 782 -12.70 12.09 17.93
C TYR A 782 -13.44 10.83 17.46
N SER A 783 -14.78 10.87 17.48
CA SER A 783 -15.62 9.81 16.91
C SER A 783 -15.33 9.53 15.43
N VAL A 784 -14.70 10.46 14.69
CA VAL A 784 -14.25 10.23 13.30
C VAL A 784 -13.30 9.04 13.18
N ASN A 785 -12.53 8.72 14.24
CA ASN A 785 -11.59 7.62 14.20
C ASN A 785 -12.26 6.26 14.00
N TYR A 786 -13.53 6.12 14.37
CA TYR A 786 -14.29 4.90 14.09
C TYR A 786 -14.62 4.70 12.61
N ALA A 787 -14.62 5.77 11.81
CA ALA A 787 -14.68 5.65 10.35
C ALA A 787 -13.37 5.09 9.75
N TRP A 788 -12.23 5.28 10.44
CA TRP A 788 -10.93 4.77 10.02
C TRP A 788 -10.66 3.35 10.53
N THR A 789 -11.19 2.97 11.70
CA THR A 789 -10.97 1.63 12.28
C THR A 789 -11.98 0.58 11.83
N MET A 790 -13.10 1.00 11.23
CA MET A 790 -14.15 0.07 10.83
C MET A 790 -13.69 -0.94 9.78
N TYR A 791 -14.42 -2.06 9.68
CA TYR A 791 -14.24 -3.04 8.62
C TYR A 791 -14.34 -2.39 7.22
N GLY A 792 -13.33 -2.66 6.38
CA GLY A 792 -13.28 -2.15 5.02
C GLY A 792 -14.22 -2.91 4.10
N GLN A 793 -15.14 -2.22 3.44
CA GLN A 793 -16.21 -2.86 2.65
C GLN A 793 -15.70 -3.69 1.47
N ARG A 794 -14.52 -3.41 0.92
CA ARG A 794 -13.98 -4.08 -0.26
C ARG A 794 -12.59 -4.66 0.04
N LYS A 795 -12.46 -5.99 -0.13
CA LYS A 795 -11.19 -6.74 -0.02
C LYS A 795 -10.48 -6.57 1.34
N ASP A 796 -11.21 -6.32 2.42
CA ASP A 796 -10.67 -6.45 3.79
C ASP A 796 -10.72 -7.92 4.20
N TYR A 797 -9.53 -8.53 4.27
CA TYR A 797 -9.34 -9.94 4.63
C TYR A 797 -9.02 -10.15 6.12
N SER A 798 -9.04 -9.11 6.97
CA SER A 798 -8.74 -9.23 8.42
C SER A 798 -9.68 -10.16 9.22
N VAL A 799 -10.78 -10.58 8.59
CA VAL A 799 -11.83 -11.45 9.14
C VAL A 799 -11.95 -12.78 8.39
N TYR A 800 -10.98 -13.13 7.53
CA TYR A 800 -11.09 -14.27 6.60
C TYR A 800 -11.21 -15.63 7.27
N THR A 801 -10.77 -15.76 8.53
CA THR A 801 -10.86 -16.99 9.33
C THR A 801 -11.76 -16.83 10.56
N ILE A 802 -12.66 -15.84 10.55
CA ILE A 802 -13.52 -15.56 11.70
C ILE A 802 -14.39 -16.75 12.10
N GLU A 803 -14.76 -17.60 11.15
CA GLU A 803 -15.57 -18.79 11.40
C GLU A 803 -14.82 -19.83 12.24
N ASP A 804 -13.50 -19.93 12.12
CA ASP A 804 -12.68 -20.82 12.96
C ASP A 804 -12.73 -20.39 14.43
N ALA A 805 -12.62 -19.09 14.69
CA ALA A 805 -12.74 -18.55 16.03
C ALA A 805 -14.13 -18.86 16.63
N LEU A 806 -15.20 -18.61 15.85
CA LEU A 806 -16.58 -18.81 16.31
C LEU A 806 -16.86 -20.28 16.67
N ILE A 807 -16.42 -21.23 15.85
CA ILE A 807 -16.59 -22.67 16.12
C ILE A 807 -15.94 -23.03 17.46
N ILE A 808 -14.71 -22.57 17.70
CA ILE A 808 -14.00 -22.83 18.96
C ILE A 808 -14.76 -22.20 20.14
N PHE A 809 -15.23 -20.96 20.02
CA PHE A 809 -15.97 -20.30 21.08
C PHE A 809 -17.31 -20.97 21.39
N GLU A 810 -17.98 -21.56 20.40
CA GLU A 810 -19.17 -22.39 20.61
C GLU A 810 -18.87 -23.65 21.42
N GLU A 811 -17.77 -24.34 21.09
CA GLU A 811 -17.34 -25.53 21.81
C GLU A 811 -16.98 -25.23 23.27
N LYS A 812 -16.46 -24.03 23.54
CA LYS A 812 -16.23 -23.54 24.91
C LYS A 812 -17.48 -22.97 25.58
N GLY A 813 -18.63 -22.92 24.89
CA GLY A 813 -19.90 -22.43 25.41
C GLY A 813 -19.97 -20.92 25.62
N LEU A 814 -19.15 -20.15 24.91
CA LEU A 814 -19.04 -18.69 25.02
C LEU A 814 -20.02 -17.95 24.11
N ILE A 815 -20.40 -18.56 22.99
CA ILE A 815 -21.38 -18.09 22.01
C ILE A 815 -22.24 -19.26 21.52
N GLN A 816 -23.49 -19.00 21.13
CA GLN A 816 -24.38 -20.02 20.56
C GLN A 816 -24.25 -20.09 19.04
N GLU A 817 -24.46 -21.28 18.46
CA GLU A 817 -24.47 -21.49 16.98
C GLU A 817 -25.33 -20.46 16.24
N LYS A 818 -26.53 -20.15 16.75
CA LYS A 818 -27.42 -19.14 16.16
C LYS A 818 -26.84 -17.72 16.17
N GLU A 819 -26.08 -17.39 17.21
CA GLU A 819 -25.42 -16.09 17.36
C GLU A 819 -24.25 -15.97 16.37
N SER A 820 -23.47 -17.03 16.19
CA SER A 820 -22.40 -17.10 15.17
C SER A 820 -22.93 -16.94 13.75
N ILE A 821 -24.03 -17.62 13.41
CA ILE A 821 -24.65 -17.51 12.07
C ILE A 821 -25.14 -16.09 11.79
N GLU A 822 -25.80 -15.45 12.76
CA GLU A 822 -26.24 -14.06 12.60
C GLU A 822 -25.04 -13.11 12.42
N LEU A 823 -23.95 -13.33 13.17
CA LEU A 823 -22.73 -12.54 13.05
C LEU A 823 -22.12 -12.65 11.65
N ILE A 824 -21.91 -13.87 11.16
CA ILE A 824 -21.34 -14.10 9.83
C ILE A 824 -22.24 -13.48 8.76
N HIS A 825 -23.56 -13.69 8.85
CA HIS A 825 -24.50 -13.12 7.90
C HIS A 825 -24.44 -11.59 7.84
N ARG A 826 -24.43 -10.92 9.00
CA ARG A 826 -24.34 -9.45 9.08
C ARG A 826 -23.01 -8.92 8.56
N LEU A 827 -21.91 -9.61 8.84
CA LEU A 827 -20.59 -9.26 8.33
C LEU A 827 -20.51 -9.39 6.81
N MET A 828 -21.10 -10.44 6.25
CA MET A 828 -21.15 -10.63 4.79
C MET A 828 -21.99 -9.56 4.10
N VAL A 829 -23.13 -9.16 4.67
CA VAL A 829 -23.94 -8.02 4.17
C VAL A 829 -23.16 -6.70 4.17
N GLN A 830 -22.31 -6.49 5.17
CA GLN A 830 -21.44 -5.29 5.27
C GLN A 830 -20.31 -5.29 4.21
N SER A 831 -20.01 -6.44 3.60
CA SER A 831 -18.91 -6.62 2.64
C SER A 831 -19.41 -6.64 1.20
N GLU A 832 -18.78 -5.86 0.31
CA GLU A 832 -19.04 -5.94 -1.13
C GLU A 832 -18.39 -7.19 -1.74
N LYS A 833 -17.15 -7.49 -1.31
CA LYS A 833 -16.32 -8.57 -1.86
C LYS A 833 -15.19 -8.95 -0.92
N GLY A 834 -14.88 -10.25 -0.86
CA GLY A 834 -13.68 -10.80 -0.22
C GLY A 834 -13.98 -12.00 0.67
N ILE A 835 -15.16 -12.02 1.31
CA ILE A 835 -15.49 -12.97 2.38
C ILE A 835 -16.78 -13.76 2.15
N ARG A 836 -17.21 -13.89 0.88
CA ARG A 836 -18.47 -14.58 0.53
C ARG A 836 -18.49 -16.07 0.91
N HIS A 837 -17.33 -16.66 1.12
CA HIS A 837 -17.14 -18.06 1.47
C HIS A 837 -17.41 -18.37 2.96
N LEU A 838 -17.45 -17.36 3.85
CA LEU A 838 -17.45 -17.58 5.31
C LEU A 838 -18.62 -18.46 5.79
N MET A 839 -19.84 -18.21 5.31
CA MET A 839 -21.01 -18.99 5.72
C MET A 839 -20.92 -20.45 5.25
N SER A 840 -20.50 -20.67 4.00
CA SER A 840 -20.29 -22.02 3.45
C SER A 840 -19.18 -22.75 4.18
N SER A 841 -18.05 -22.08 4.46
CA SER A 841 -16.93 -22.59 5.27
C SER A 841 -17.39 -23.02 6.66
N TYR A 842 -18.14 -22.16 7.36
CA TYR A 842 -18.69 -22.46 8.69
C TYR A 842 -19.59 -23.70 8.68
N ILE A 843 -20.53 -23.80 7.73
CA ILE A 843 -21.44 -24.95 7.60
C ILE A 843 -20.65 -26.23 7.30
N ASN A 844 -19.65 -26.15 6.42
CA ASN A 844 -18.78 -27.27 6.08
C ASN A 844 -18.01 -27.80 7.29
N LYS A 845 -17.38 -26.92 8.06
CA LYS A 845 -16.64 -27.28 9.29
C LYS A 845 -17.55 -27.87 10.37
N LYS A 846 -18.82 -27.44 10.48
CA LYS A 846 -19.80 -27.99 11.43
C LYS A 846 -20.46 -29.30 10.99
N GLY A 847 -20.46 -29.59 9.69
CA GLY A 847 -20.93 -30.83 9.08
C GLY A 847 -22.46 -31.00 9.03
N THR A 848 -22.88 -32.22 8.63
CA THR A 848 -24.26 -32.52 8.18
C THR A 848 -25.37 -32.25 9.20
N GLU A 849 -25.09 -32.37 10.50
CA GLU A 849 -26.10 -32.11 11.53
C GLU A 849 -26.43 -30.61 11.64
N CYS A 850 -25.46 -29.73 11.41
CA CYS A 850 -25.69 -28.29 11.30
C CYS A 850 -26.56 -28.00 10.07
N THR A 851 -26.17 -28.53 8.91
CA THR A 851 -26.90 -28.37 7.65
C THR A 851 -28.37 -28.78 7.77
N LYS A 852 -28.66 -29.94 8.38
CA LYS A 852 -30.04 -30.40 8.62
C LYS A 852 -30.84 -29.44 9.50
N ARG A 853 -30.23 -28.88 10.56
CA ARG A 853 -30.89 -27.89 11.42
C ARG A 853 -31.23 -26.61 10.66
N LEU A 854 -30.27 -26.07 9.90
CA LEU A 854 -30.48 -24.85 9.09
C LEU A 854 -31.57 -25.02 8.04
N ILE A 855 -31.64 -26.19 7.42
CA ILE A 855 -32.72 -26.55 6.49
C ILE A 855 -34.08 -26.58 7.23
N GLN A 856 -34.15 -27.20 8.40
CA GLN A 856 -35.38 -27.29 9.20
C GLN A 856 -35.87 -25.90 9.67
N ASP A 857 -34.93 -25.02 10.01
CA ASP A 857 -35.20 -23.64 10.44
C ASP A 857 -35.44 -22.67 9.25
N GLY A 858 -35.38 -23.19 8.03
CA GLY A 858 -35.71 -22.49 6.79
C GLY A 858 -34.71 -21.42 6.37
N TYR A 859 -33.45 -21.47 6.82
CA TYR A 859 -32.43 -20.47 6.47
C TYR A 859 -32.18 -20.38 4.96
N PHE A 860 -31.98 -21.53 4.29
CA PHE A 860 -31.78 -21.60 2.83
C PHE A 860 -33.01 -21.24 1.97
N SER A 861 -34.14 -20.91 2.60
CA SER A 861 -35.34 -20.40 1.89
C SER A 861 -35.49 -18.89 2.00
N ARG A 862 -34.62 -18.21 2.76
CA ARG A 862 -34.63 -16.76 2.90
C ARG A 862 -33.76 -16.12 1.82
N GLN A 863 -34.22 -15.02 1.24
CA GLN A 863 -33.49 -14.32 0.17
C GLN A 863 -32.24 -13.61 0.68
N ASP A 864 -32.17 -13.32 1.98
CA ASP A 864 -31.04 -12.67 2.64
C ASP A 864 -29.97 -13.65 3.13
N PHE A 865 -30.22 -14.96 3.14
CA PHE A 865 -29.23 -15.93 3.62
C PHE A 865 -28.17 -16.23 2.55
N GLU A 866 -26.99 -15.64 2.71
CA GLU A 866 -25.87 -15.74 1.77
C GLU A 866 -25.04 -17.02 1.99
N ALA A 867 -25.62 -18.18 1.71
CA ALA A 867 -24.88 -19.44 1.59
C ALA A 867 -25.28 -20.15 0.29
N ASP A 868 -24.32 -20.35 -0.62
CA ASP A 868 -24.58 -21.14 -1.81
C ASP A 868 -24.59 -22.63 -1.45
N ILE A 869 -25.66 -23.32 -1.83
CA ILE A 869 -25.79 -24.77 -1.63
C ILE A 869 -24.66 -25.50 -2.37
N PHE A 870 -24.20 -24.99 -3.52
CA PHE A 870 -23.17 -25.66 -4.33
C PHE A 870 -21.74 -25.46 -3.79
N ASP A 871 -21.54 -24.48 -2.91
CA ASP A 871 -20.26 -24.27 -2.19
C ASP A 871 -20.11 -25.21 -0.97
N LEU A 872 -21.16 -25.95 -0.60
CA LEU A 872 -21.12 -26.89 0.51
C LEU A 872 -20.44 -28.20 0.10
N LEU A 873 -19.77 -28.86 1.05
CA LEU A 873 -19.19 -30.19 0.84
C LEU A 873 -20.28 -31.22 0.45
N PRO A 874 -19.94 -32.27 -0.32
CA PRO A 874 -20.90 -33.23 -0.87
C PRO A 874 -21.86 -33.83 0.17
N GLU A 875 -21.37 -34.19 1.35
CA GLU A 875 -22.16 -34.72 2.46
C GLU A 875 -23.20 -33.72 3.00
N ASN A 876 -22.91 -32.43 2.94
CA ASN A 876 -23.84 -31.37 3.32
C ASN A 876 -24.89 -31.15 2.23
N ILE A 877 -24.48 -31.17 0.95
CA ILE A 877 -25.42 -31.11 -0.19
C ILE A 877 -26.43 -32.27 -0.11
N ASN A 878 -25.99 -33.45 0.30
CA ASN A 878 -26.84 -34.62 0.47
C ASN A 878 -27.96 -34.46 1.52
N CYS A 879 -27.91 -33.43 2.37
CA CYS A 879 -28.95 -33.13 3.35
C CYS A 879 -30.18 -32.42 2.76
N PHE A 880 -30.06 -31.82 1.57
CA PHE A 880 -31.15 -31.08 0.92
C PHE A 880 -32.16 -32.02 0.29
N THR A 881 -33.34 -31.51 -0.05
CA THR A 881 -34.32 -32.25 -0.86
C THR A 881 -34.07 -32.04 -2.35
N LYS A 882 -34.48 -33.01 -3.19
CA LYS A 882 -34.49 -32.85 -4.66
C LYS A 882 -35.14 -31.54 -5.12
N GLN A 883 -36.19 -31.08 -4.42
CA GLN A 883 -36.87 -29.84 -4.78
C GLN A 883 -36.01 -28.60 -4.52
N GLN A 884 -35.26 -28.56 -3.41
CA GLN A 884 -34.35 -27.45 -3.08
C GLN A 884 -33.16 -27.39 -4.04
N ILE A 885 -32.55 -28.54 -4.34
CA ILE A 885 -31.49 -28.64 -5.35
C ILE A 885 -32.01 -28.18 -6.71
N LYS A 886 -33.23 -28.57 -7.09
CA LYS A 886 -33.87 -28.11 -8.33
C LYS A 886 -33.99 -26.59 -8.39
N LEU A 887 -34.43 -25.94 -7.32
CA LEU A 887 -34.60 -24.49 -7.29
C LEU A 887 -33.27 -23.77 -7.51
N ARG A 888 -32.21 -24.19 -6.81
CA ARG A 888 -30.88 -23.62 -7.00
C ARG A 888 -30.31 -23.89 -8.40
N LEU A 889 -30.54 -25.09 -8.95
CA LEU A 889 -30.21 -25.41 -10.35
C LEU A 889 -30.94 -24.46 -11.32
N ASP A 890 -32.25 -24.27 -11.16
CA ASP A 890 -33.04 -23.39 -12.02
C ASP A 890 -32.53 -21.93 -11.95
N GLU A 891 -32.11 -21.45 -10.77
CA GLU A 891 -31.46 -20.14 -10.58
C GLU A 891 -30.11 -20.05 -11.29
N MET A 892 -29.23 -21.04 -11.12
CA MET A 892 -27.95 -21.12 -11.82
C MET A 892 -28.16 -21.05 -13.33
N MET A 893 -29.08 -21.87 -13.86
CA MET A 893 -29.41 -21.86 -15.28
C MET A 893 -29.91 -20.48 -15.69
N PHE A 894 -30.79 -19.84 -14.93
CA PHE A 894 -31.28 -18.50 -15.24
C PHE A 894 -30.16 -17.46 -15.32
N TYR A 895 -29.21 -17.45 -14.38
CA TYR A 895 -28.06 -16.54 -14.37
C TYR A 895 -27.14 -16.77 -15.59
N HIS A 896 -26.88 -18.04 -15.92
CA HIS A 896 -25.99 -18.42 -17.02
C HIS A 896 -26.73 -18.59 -18.37
N ARG A 897 -27.97 -18.11 -18.51
CA ARG A 897 -28.79 -18.33 -19.73
C ARG A 897 -28.23 -17.74 -21.01
N ILE A 898 -27.45 -16.67 -20.90
CA ILE A 898 -26.83 -15.98 -22.04
C ILE A 898 -25.55 -16.69 -22.45
N SER A 899 -24.69 -17.02 -21.49
CA SER A 899 -23.41 -17.70 -21.75
C SER A 899 -23.58 -19.19 -22.03
N LYS A 900 -24.66 -19.81 -21.54
CA LYS A 900 -24.89 -21.28 -21.57
C LYS A 900 -23.69 -22.06 -21.05
N THR A 901 -22.94 -21.48 -20.11
CA THR A 901 -21.66 -22.01 -19.63
C THR A 901 -21.56 -21.79 -18.11
N VAL A 902 -21.17 -22.84 -17.37
CA VAL A 902 -21.00 -22.85 -15.90
C VAL A 902 -19.59 -23.33 -15.56
N GLU A 903 -18.92 -22.74 -14.56
CA GLU A 903 -17.58 -23.17 -14.16
C GLU A 903 -17.62 -24.46 -13.31
N TYR A 904 -16.70 -25.40 -13.55
CA TYR A 904 -16.64 -26.67 -12.83
C TYR A 904 -16.42 -26.46 -11.34
N ARG A 905 -15.56 -25.52 -10.95
CA ARG A 905 -15.27 -25.21 -9.54
C ARG A 905 -16.53 -24.81 -8.77
N ASP A 906 -17.51 -24.19 -9.43
CA ASP A 906 -18.76 -23.74 -8.80
C ASP A 906 -19.76 -24.90 -8.61
N ILE A 907 -19.47 -26.07 -9.16
CA ILE A 907 -20.39 -27.23 -9.19
C ILE A 907 -19.72 -28.57 -8.84
N CYS A 908 -18.41 -28.59 -8.54
CA CYS A 908 -17.65 -29.82 -8.28
C CYS A 908 -18.25 -30.61 -7.12
N ASN A 909 -18.56 -29.94 -6.01
CA ASN A 909 -19.19 -30.56 -4.85
C ASN A 909 -20.55 -31.22 -5.18
N VAL A 910 -21.31 -30.67 -6.14
CA VAL A 910 -22.59 -31.25 -6.56
C VAL A 910 -22.37 -32.54 -7.35
N PHE A 911 -21.33 -32.61 -8.17
CA PHE A 911 -21.01 -33.82 -8.90
C PHE A 911 -20.53 -34.96 -8.01
N GLU A 912 -19.88 -34.63 -6.90
CA GLU A 912 -19.47 -35.58 -5.86
C GLU A 912 -20.63 -35.97 -4.91
N SER A 913 -21.77 -35.27 -5.00
CA SER A 913 -22.98 -35.54 -4.21
C SER A 913 -23.92 -36.58 -4.84
N ASP A 914 -24.95 -36.98 -4.09
CA ASP A 914 -26.06 -37.84 -4.55
C ASP A 914 -26.87 -37.20 -5.70
N TYR A 915 -26.68 -35.90 -5.95
CA TYR A 915 -27.37 -35.11 -6.97
C TYR A 915 -26.63 -35.02 -8.31
N CYS A 916 -25.49 -35.68 -8.45
CA CYS A 916 -24.69 -35.75 -9.67
C CYS A 916 -25.54 -35.97 -10.94
N ASN A 917 -26.36 -37.02 -10.97
CA ASN A 917 -27.20 -37.33 -12.14
C ASN A 917 -28.23 -36.23 -12.43
N MET A 918 -28.74 -35.57 -11.39
CA MET A 918 -29.73 -34.50 -11.53
C MET A 918 -29.11 -33.24 -12.12
N MET A 919 -27.87 -32.91 -11.74
CA MET A 919 -27.10 -31.84 -12.37
C MET A 919 -26.81 -32.17 -13.84
N ILE A 920 -26.35 -33.39 -14.13
CA ILE A 920 -26.08 -33.86 -15.49
C ILE A 920 -27.34 -33.78 -16.36
N ASP A 921 -28.48 -34.31 -15.90
CA ASP A 921 -29.74 -34.25 -16.63
C ASP A 921 -30.19 -32.80 -16.89
N ALA A 922 -29.93 -31.87 -15.96
CA ALA A 922 -30.26 -30.45 -16.13
C ALA A 922 -29.35 -29.77 -17.17
N LEU A 923 -28.04 -30.00 -17.11
CA LEU A 923 -27.08 -29.49 -18.10
C LEU A 923 -27.39 -30.03 -19.50
N GLU A 924 -27.72 -31.32 -19.62
CA GLU A 924 -28.16 -31.97 -20.87
C GLU A 924 -29.44 -31.33 -21.40
N TYR A 925 -30.48 -31.24 -20.55
CA TYR A 925 -31.80 -30.74 -20.97
C TYR A 925 -31.77 -29.28 -21.44
N PHE A 926 -30.98 -28.43 -20.77
CA PHE A 926 -30.91 -27.01 -21.10
C PHE A 926 -29.75 -26.65 -22.06
N GLU A 927 -28.99 -27.65 -22.52
CA GLU A 927 -27.85 -27.51 -23.44
C GLU A 927 -26.74 -26.60 -22.90
N TYR A 928 -26.37 -26.76 -21.63
CA TYR A 928 -25.28 -26.00 -21.00
C TYR A 928 -23.93 -26.70 -21.20
N SER A 929 -22.88 -25.90 -21.24
CA SER A 929 -21.49 -26.37 -21.24
C SER A 929 -20.84 -26.15 -19.87
N ILE A 930 -19.86 -26.98 -19.53
CA ILE A 930 -19.03 -26.81 -18.32
C ILE A 930 -17.71 -26.15 -18.71
N LEU A 931 -17.21 -25.19 -17.93
CA LEU A 931 -15.93 -24.51 -18.12
C LEU A 931 -14.95 -24.92 -17.01
N GLY A 932 -13.76 -25.39 -17.35
CA GLY A 932 -12.73 -25.82 -16.38
C GLY A 932 -12.46 -27.32 -16.38
N THR A 933 -11.51 -27.74 -15.53
CA THR A 933 -11.04 -29.12 -15.45
C THR A 933 -11.92 -29.95 -14.51
N VAL A 934 -12.40 -31.09 -14.98
CA VAL A 934 -13.10 -32.09 -14.14
C VAL A 934 -12.04 -33.00 -13.54
N GLU A 935 -11.98 -33.07 -12.21
CA GLU A 935 -10.90 -33.78 -11.50
C GLU A 935 -11.15 -35.30 -11.38
N GLU A 936 -12.40 -35.77 -11.42
CA GLU A 936 -12.73 -37.19 -11.33
C GLU A 936 -13.09 -37.83 -12.69
N ASP A 937 -12.33 -38.87 -13.07
CA ASP A 937 -12.54 -39.67 -14.29
C ASP A 937 -13.98 -40.21 -14.44
N LEU A 938 -14.59 -40.62 -13.32
CA LEU A 938 -15.94 -41.19 -13.33
C LEU A 938 -17.02 -40.14 -13.62
N ILE A 939 -16.82 -38.90 -13.15
CA ILE A 939 -17.71 -37.77 -13.41
C ILE A 939 -17.53 -37.33 -14.87
N GLU A 940 -16.28 -37.23 -15.36
CA GLU A 940 -15.99 -36.90 -16.76
C GLU A 940 -16.63 -37.91 -17.71
N GLN A 941 -16.54 -39.20 -17.40
CA GLN A 941 -17.16 -40.26 -18.20
C GLN A 941 -18.68 -40.05 -18.31
N LYS A 942 -19.37 -39.77 -17.21
CA LYS A 942 -20.83 -39.55 -17.22
C LYS A 942 -21.25 -38.31 -18.01
N ILE A 943 -20.50 -37.22 -17.90
CA ILE A 943 -20.72 -35.97 -18.65
C ILE A 943 -20.57 -36.23 -20.16
N THR A 944 -19.51 -36.96 -20.53
CA THR A 944 -19.19 -37.29 -21.92
C THR A 944 -20.20 -38.25 -22.54
N GLU A 945 -20.63 -39.28 -21.80
CA GLU A 945 -21.65 -40.24 -22.26
C GLU A 945 -23.01 -39.58 -22.55
N ARG A 946 -23.32 -38.47 -21.88
CA ARG A 946 -24.54 -37.68 -22.06
C ARG A 946 -24.40 -36.54 -23.08
N GLY A 947 -23.25 -36.43 -23.75
CA GLY A 947 -23.03 -35.44 -24.80
C GLY A 947 -22.96 -33.98 -24.31
N ILE A 948 -22.75 -33.76 -23.00
CA ILE A 948 -22.57 -32.42 -22.44
C ILE A 948 -21.19 -31.91 -22.83
N LYS A 949 -21.14 -30.71 -23.41
CA LYS A 949 -19.89 -30.10 -23.86
C LYS A 949 -19.15 -29.53 -22.66
N TYR A 950 -17.93 -29.98 -22.38
CA TYR A 950 -17.03 -29.29 -21.45
C TYR A 950 -15.94 -28.54 -22.24
N ILE A 951 -15.53 -27.37 -21.74
CA ILE A 951 -14.67 -26.39 -22.38
C ILE A 951 -13.54 -26.11 -21.38
N GLY A 952 -12.30 -26.44 -21.74
CA GLY A 952 -11.17 -26.34 -20.81
C GLY A 952 -10.61 -27.71 -20.49
N ARG A 953 -9.90 -28.28 -21.46
CA ARG A 953 -9.01 -29.41 -21.20
C ARG A 953 -7.62 -28.81 -20.99
N LYS A 954 -7.26 -28.50 -19.74
CA LYS A 954 -5.87 -28.73 -19.34
C LYS A 954 -5.78 -30.25 -19.28
N GLU A 955 -4.95 -30.87 -20.10
CA GLU A 955 -4.47 -32.20 -19.74
C GLU A 955 -3.88 -32.05 -18.34
N ASN A 956 -4.29 -32.85 -17.36
CA ASN A 956 -3.58 -32.87 -16.09
C ASN A 956 -2.20 -33.47 -16.40
N GLU A 957 -1.16 -32.64 -16.52
CA GLU A 957 0.17 -33.10 -16.15
C GLU A 957 0.03 -33.51 -14.69
N GLU A 958 0.27 -34.78 -14.39
CA GLU A 958 0.52 -35.20 -13.02
C GLU A 958 1.75 -34.42 -12.55
N LYS A 959 1.54 -33.22 -11.99
CA LYS A 959 2.59 -32.49 -11.30
C LYS A 959 3.04 -33.37 -10.15
N GLU A 960 4.31 -33.75 -10.16
CA GLU A 960 4.92 -34.46 -9.04
C GLU A 960 4.83 -33.53 -7.81
N TYR A 961 4.32 -34.05 -6.69
CA TYR A 961 4.19 -33.26 -5.47
C TYR A 961 5.58 -32.79 -4.99
N VAL A 962 5.76 -31.47 -4.88
CA VAL A 962 6.97 -30.82 -4.35
C VAL A 962 6.67 -30.27 -2.96
N PRO A 963 7.36 -30.73 -1.90
CA PRO A 963 7.19 -30.18 -0.57
C PRO A 963 7.61 -28.71 -0.50
N PHE A 964 6.76 -27.89 0.11
CA PHE A 964 6.99 -26.45 0.27
C PHE A 964 7.28 -25.73 -1.06
N ASP A 965 6.49 -26.04 -2.09
CA ASP A 965 6.65 -25.51 -3.44
C ASP A 965 6.76 -23.97 -3.45
N GLY A 966 7.64 -23.41 -4.29
CA GLY A 966 7.94 -21.96 -4.31
C GLY A 966 8.42 -21.36 -2.98
N GLY A 967 8.81 -22.17 -1.99
CA GLY A 967 9.15 -21.66 -0.66
C GLY A 967 7.94 -21.29 0.20
N TYR A 968 6.75 -21.75 -0.17
CA TYR A 968 5.49 -21.56 0.55
C TYR A 968 5.01 -22.85 1.18
N ILE A 969 4.19 -22.75 2.22
CA ILE A 969 3.48 -23.92 2.76
C ILE A 969 2.11 -24.06 2.10
N HIS A 970 1.70 -25.29 1.82
CA HIS A 970 0.43 -25.65 1.19
C HIS A 970 -0.33 -26.71 2.00
N GLU A 971 -1.62 -26.92 1.71
CA GLU A 971 -2.45 -27.90 2.44
C GLU A 971 -1.96 -29.34 2.20
N GLU A 972 -1.43 -29.62 1.01
CA GLU A 972 -0.89 -30.92 0.58
C GLU A 972 0.38 -31.31 1.36
N ASP A 973 1.08 -30.33 1.95
CA ASP A 973 2.32 -30.55 2.70
C ASP A 973 2.13 -31.35 3.99
N GLY A 974 0.89 -31.50 4.47
CA GLY A 974 0.59 -32.23 5.70
C GLY A 974 1.13 -33.67 5.71
N ASN A 975 1.08 -34.38 4.57
CA ASN A 975 1.60 -35.75 4.48
C ASN A 975 3.13 -35.77 4.58
N TYR A 976 3.81 -34.88 3.86
CA TYR A 976 5.27 -34.78 3.91
C TYR A 976 5.78 -34.39 5.30
N ILE A 977 5.14 -33.40 5.93
CA ILE A 977 5.45 -32.94 7.30
C ILE A 977 5.41 -34.13 8.26
N LYS A 978 4.37 -34.95 8.15
CA LYS A 978 4.19 -36.15 8.98
C LYS A 978 5.26 -37.20 8.72
N GLU A 979 5.50 -37.54 7.46
CA GLU A 979 6.43 -38.60 7.07
C GLU A 979 7.89 -38.25 7.38
N ASN A 980 8.26 -36.98 7.28
CA ASN A 980 9.62 -36.49 7.50
C ASN A 980 9.83 -35.92 8.91
N SER A 981 8.81 -35.93 9.77
CA SER A 981 8.88 -35.40 11.14
C SER A 981 9.41 -33.96 11.17
N VAL A 982 8.88 -33.11 10.29
CA VAL A 982 9.26 -31.69 10.23
C VAL A 982 8.86 -31.02 11.54
N LYS A 983 9.77 -30.24 12.12
CA LYS A 983 9.54 -29.59 13.41
C LYS A 983 8.57 -28.42 13.29
N ALA A 984 7.74 -28.20 14.31
CA ALA A 984 6.87 -27.04 14.42
C ALA A 984 7.62 -25.70 14.24
N SER A 985 8.84 -25.60 14.76
CA SER A 985 9.67 -24.39 14.61
C SER A 985 10.09 -24.11 13.16
N GLU A 986 10.12 -25.12 12.30
CA GLU A 986 10.45 -24.99 10.88
C GLU A 986 9.19 -24.65 10.07
N ILE A 987 8.06 -25.32 10.36
CA ILE A 987 6.74 -24.99 9.80
C ILE A 987 6.41 -23.51 10.05
N ALA A 988 6.72 -23.02 11.26
CA ALA A 988 6.48 -21.64 11.66
C ALA A 988 7.23 -20.57 10.85
N ARG A 989 8.14 -20.95 9.96
CA ARG A 989 8.91 -20.00 9.14
C ARG A 989 8.24 -19.69 7.80
N TYR A 990 7.21 -20.48 7.44
CA TYR A 990 6.56 -20.40 6.15
C TYR A 990 5.28 -19.58 6.19
N VAL A 991 5.06 -18.84 5.11
CA VAL A 991 3.77 -18.24 4.73
C VAL A 991 3.11 -19.11 3.65
N ASP A 992 1.80 -18.97 3.43
CA ASP A 992 1.14 -19.62 2.29
C ASP A 992 1.42 -18.87 0.97
N GLY A 993 0.94 -19.42 -0.15
CA GLY A 993 1.02 -18.76 -1.47
C GLY A 993 0.26 -17.43 -1.57
N TRP A 994 -0.48 -17.02 -0.53
CA TRP A 994 -1.10 -15.70 -0.38
C TRP A 994 -0.35 -14.80 0.60
N TYR A 995 0.84 -15.21 1.02
CA TYR A 995 1.74 -14.52 1.94
C TYR A 995 1.19 -14.35 3.35
N SER A 996 0.24 -15.20 3.74
CA SER A 996 -0.43 -15.13 5.03
C SER A 996 0.39 -15.82 6.09
N CYS A 997 0.55 -15.15 7.24
CA CYS A 997 1.18 -15.73 8.42
C CYS A 997 0.25 -16.75 9.09
N LEU A 998 0.85 -17.84 9.60
CA LEU A 998 0.16 -18.93 10.30
C LEU A 998 -1.03 -19.50 9.48
N PRO A 999 -0.84 -19.95 8.23
CA PRO A 999 -1.96 -20.31 7.35
C PRO A 999 -2.66 -21.62 7.73
N PHE A 1000 -1.90 -22.62 8.22
CA PHE A 1000 -2.41 -23.97 8.49
C PHE A 1000 -2.15 -24.44 9.94
N PRO A 1001 -2.90 -23.93 10.94
CA PRO A 1001 -2.76 -24.33 12.35
C PRO A 1001 -2.90 -25.85 12.59
N GLN A 1002 -3.63 -26.56 11.73
CA GLN A 1002 -3.83 -28.00 11.82
C GLN A 1002 -2.54 -28.82 11.71
N PHE A 1003 -1.50 -28.30 11.05
CA PHE A 1003 -0.22 -29.01 10.90
C PHE A 1003 0.53 -29.16 12.20
N TYR A 1004 0.29 -28.30 13.17
CA TYR A 1004 0.93 -28.41 14.48
C TYR A 1004 0.43 -29.61 15.29
N ASN A 1005 -0.74 -30.18 14.98
CA ASN A 1005 -1.20 -31.45 15.59
C ASN A 1005 -0.37 -32.67 15.13
N ILE A 1006 0.34 -32.52 14.03
CA ILE A 1006 1.11 -33.60 13.40
C ILE A 1006 2.48 -33.74 14.07
N CYS A 1007 2.95 -32.67 14.72
CA CYS A 1007 4.23 -32.58 15.40
C CYS A 1007 4.15 -33.10 16.86
N ASP A 1008 5.24 -32.98 17.63
CA ASP A 1008 5.27 -33.48 19.02
C ASP A 1008 4.62 -32.48 19.97
N LEU A 1009 3.36 -32.76 20.33
CA LEU A 1009 2.52 -31.93 21.21
C LEU A 1009 3.19 -31.54 22.53
N THR A 1010 4.19 -32.30 23.00
CA THR A 1010 4.95 -31.94 24.19
C THR A 1010 5.91 -30.78 23.92
N GLU A 1011 6.64 -30.82 22.79
CA GLU A 1011 7.56 -29.77 22.36
C GLU A 1011 6.78 -28.50 21.96
N GLU A 1012 5.62 -28.64 21.30
CA GLU A 1012 4.77 -27.49 20.98
C GLU A 1012 4.23 -26.81 22.24
N LYS A 1013 3.76 -27.56 23.23
CA LYS A 1013 3.25 -26.98 24.49
C LYS A 1013 4.31 -26.19 25.25
N GLU A 1014 5.57 -26.62 25.19
CA GLU A 1014 6.67 -25.94 25.86
C GLU A 1014 7.16 -24.68 25.10
N ASP A 1015 7.04 -24.62 23.77
CA ASP A 1015 7.59 -23.55 22.92
C ASP A 1015 6.54 -22.76 22.10
N TYR A 1016 5.23 -22.89 22.38
CA TYR A 1016 4.15 -22.35 21.54
C TYR A 1016 4.23 -20.83 21.31
N LEU A 1017 4.73 -20.05 22.26
CA LEU A 1017 4.89 -18.59 22.10
C LEU A 1017 5.97 -18.24 21.08
N ASN A 1018 7.08 -18.99 21.07
CA ASN A 1018 8.15 -18.82 20.10
C ASN A 1018 7.73 -19.31 18.71
N ILE A 1019 6.96 -20.41 18.65
CA ILE A 1019 6.30 -20.87 17.41
C ILE A 1019 5.41 -19.77 16.85
N LEU A 1020 4.48 -19.24 17.67
CA LEU A 1020 3.60 -18.15 17.27
C LEU A 1020 4.39 -16.93 16.81
N HIS A 1021 5.38 -16.50 17.58
CA HIS A 1021 6.23 -15.36 17.23
C HIS A 1021 6.93 -15.56 15.88
N LYS A 1022 7.49 -16.75 15.62
CA LYS A 1022 8.09 -17.07 14.31
C LYS A 1022 7.05 -17.03 13.20
N SER A 1023 5.86 -17.57 13.42
CA SER A 1023 4.78 -17.62 12.42
C SER A 1023 4.25 -16.25 12.04
N ILE A 1024 4.03 -15.35 13.00
CA ILE A 1024 3.54 -13.99 12.72
C ILE A 1024 4.62 -13.09 12.10
N PHE A 1025 5.90 -13.47 12.20
CA PHE A 1025 7.01 -12.79 11.53
C PHE A 1025 7.63 -13.65 10.42
N ALA A 1026 6.90 -14.65 9.92
CA ALA A 1026 7.30 -15.43 8.78
C ALA A 1026 7.49 -14.52 7.57
N ARG A 1027 8.57 -14.74 6.82
CA ARG A 1027 8.91 -13.88 5.68
C ARG A 1027 8.52 -14.56 4.37
N VAL A 1028 8.06 -13.76 3.45
CA VAL A 1028 7.84 -14.18 2.06
C VAL A 1028 9.22 -14.40 1.43
N ILE A 1029 9.50 -15.63 0.98
CA ILE A 1029 10.86 -16.03 0.57
C ILE A 1029 11.35 -15.23 -0.64
N ASP A 1030 10.47 -14.99 -1.61
CA ASP A 1030 10.84 -14.31 -2.85
C ASP A 1030 11.04 -12.80 -2.67
N ARG A 1031 10.69 -12.30 -1.48
CA ARG A 1031 10.22 -10.94 -1.38
C ARG A 1031 10.58 -10.19 -0.06
N GLU A 1032 11.14 -10.92 0.91
CA GLU A 1032 11.82 -10.48 2.14
C GLU A 1032 11.04 -9.57 3.13
N TYR A 1033 9.74 -9.32 2.97
CA TYR A 1033 8.93 -8.70 4.02
C TYR A 1033 8.25 -9.71 4.95
N VAL A 1034 7.71 -9.22 6.07
CA VAL A 1034 6.85 -10.00 6.99
C VAL A 1034 5.48 -10.24 6.36
N GLY A 1035 5.04 -11.50 6.34
CA GLY A 1035 3.74 -11.89 5.80
C GLY A 1035 2.55 -11.16 6.43
N ASN A 1036 1.41 -11.18 5.73
CA ASN A 1036 0.22 -10.49 6.19
C ASN A 1036 -0.43 -11.21 7.39
N TRP A 1037 -1.13 -10.46 8.23
CA TRP A 1037 -1.73 -10.96 9.48
C TRP A 1037 -3.22 -11.32 9.35
N PHE A 1038 -3.75 -11.40 8.13
CA PHE A 1038 -5.19 -11.48 7.87
C PHE A 1038 -5.88 -12.71 8.46
N LEU A 1039 -5.15 -13.83 8.58
CA LEU A 1039 -5.71 -15.09 9.09
C LEU A 1039 -5.66 -15.22 10.63
N LEU A 1040 -5.03 -14.29 11.34
CA LEU A 1040 -4.71 -14.47 12.77
C LEU A 1040 -5.93 -14.43 13.70
N ILE A 1041 -7.06 -13.86 13.26
CA ILE A 1041 -8.29 -13.79 14.06
C ILE A 1041 -8.81 -15.18 14.46
N GLY A 1042 -8.82 -16.12 13.52
CA GLY A 1042 -9.19 -17.52 13.74
C GLY A 1042 -7.99 -18.44 13.98
N ASN A 1043 -6.87 -18.18 13.31
CA ASN A 1043 -5.76 -19.13 13.30
C ASN A 1043 -4.98 -19.15 14.62
N ILE A 1044 -4.95 -18.04 15.38
CA ILE A 1044 -4.38 -18.06 16.74
C ILE A 1044 -5.24 -18.91 17.69
N PRO A 1045 -6.57 -18.67 17.84
CA PRO A 1045 -7.44 -19.58 18.58
C PRO A 1045 -7.32 -21.04 18.14
N LYS A 1046 -7.24 -21.28 16.83
CA LYS A 1046 -7.12 -22.64 16.28
C LYS A 1046 -5.79 -23.30 16.65
N LEU A 1047 -4.68 -22.58 16.61
CA LEU A 1047 -3.38 -23.07 17.06
C LEU A 1047 -3.43 -23.49 18.55
N LEU A 1048 -4.05 -22.67 19.41
CA LEU A 1048 -4.17 -22.95 20.83
C LEU A 1048 -5.02 -24.20 21.11
N GLU A 1049 -6.11 -24.38 20.36
CA GLU A 1049 -6.96 -25.56 20.45
C GLU A 1049 -6.21 -26.82 19.97
N VAL A 1050 -5.59 -26.75 18.80
CA VAL A 1050 -4.90 -27.89 18.17
C VAL A 1050 -3.72 -28.37 19.00
N CYS A 1051 -2.93 -27.45 19.55
CA CYS A 1051 -1.81 -27.80 20.43
C CYS A 1051 -2.23 -28.10 21.88
N ASP A 1052 -3.54 -28.07 22.19
CA ASP A 1052 -4.09 -28.29 23.54
C ASP A 1052 -3.40 -27.43 24.62
N ILE A 1053 -3.26 -26.13 24.33
CA ILE A 1053 -2.68 -25.12 25.23
C ILE A 1053 -3.74 -24.69 26.25
N GLU A 1054 -3.40 -24.75 27.53
CA GLU A 1054 -4.28 -24.30 28.61
C GLU A 1054 -4.31 -22.76 28.68
N VAL A 1055 -5.45 -22.17 28.28
CA VAL A 1055 -5.69 -20.72 28.30
C VAL A 1055 -7.07 -20.39 28.89
N ASP A 1056 -7.25 -19.16 29.37
CA ASP A 1056 -8.56 -18.61 29.69
C ASP A 1056 -9.27 -18.18 28.41
N TRP A 1057 -10.15 -19.06 27.91
CA TRP A 1057 -10.95 -18.81 26.72
C TRP A 1057 -11.90 -17.60 26.87
N ASN A 1058 -12.29 -17.22 28.10
CA ASN A 1058 -13.07 -15.98 28.26
C ASN A 1058 -12.23 -14.77 27.89
N MET A 1059 -10.95 -14.72 28.28
CA MET A 1059 -10.07 -13.60 27.93
C MET A 1059 -9.86 -13.50 26.42
N ILE A 1060 -9.61 -14.62 25.74
CA ILE A 1060 -9.49 -14.65 24.27
C ILE A 1060 -10.78 -14.16 23.61
N PHE A 1061 -11.95 -14.59 24.12
CA PHE A 1061 -13.24 -14.17 23.59
C PHE A 1061 -13.58 -12.70 23.89
N GLU A 1062 -13.17 -12.15 25.04
CA GLU A 1062 -13.31 -10.70 25.31
C GLU A 1062 -12.48 -9.86 24.33
N ILE A 1063 -11.23 -10.26 24.06
CA ILE A 1063 -10.37 -9.62 23.05
C ILE A 1063 -11.04 -9.66 21.66
N PHE A 1064 -11.59 -10.81 21.27
CA PHE A 1064 -12.34 -10.97 20.03
C PHE A 1064 -13.55 -10.01 19.95
N LYS A 1065 -14.34 -9.89 21.03
CA LYS A 1065 -15.47 -8.95 21.06
C LYS A 1065 -15.05 -7.48 20.97
N HIS A 1066 -13.93 -7.11 21.60
CA HIS A 1066 -13.39 -5.75 21.50
C HIS A 1066 -13.00 -5.42 20.05
N PHE A 1067 -12.34 -6.36 19.35
CA PHE A 1067 -12.06 -6.23 17.93
C PHE A 1067 -13.32 -5.96 17.10
N LEU A 1068 -14.39 -6.76 17.30
CA LEU A 1068 -15.64 -6.57 16.56
C LEU A 1068 -16.28 -5.21 16.84
N LYS A 1069 -16.32 -4.80 18.12
CA LYS A 1069 -16.86 -3.51 18.54
C LYS A 1069 -16.15 -2.33 17.86
N ILE A 1070 -14.82 -2.31 17.88
CA ILE A 1070 -14.04 -1.20 17.30
C ILE A 1070 -14.04 -1.23 15.77
N SER A 1071 -14.13 -2.44 15.19
CA SER A 1071 -14.29 -2.62 13.75
C SER A 1071 -15.72 -2.34 13.25
N LEU A 1072 -16.64 -1.95 14.14
CA LEU A 1072 -18.08 -1.76 13.85
C LEU A 1072 -18.73 -2.98 13.18
N ILE A 1073 -18.28 -4.18 13.55
CA ILE A 1073 -18.87 -5.43 13.13
C ILE A 1073 -19.94 -5.81 14.16
N TYR A 1074 -21.11 -6.23 13.66
CA TYR A 1074 -22.22 -6.63 14.51
C TYR A 1074 -21.81 -7.73 15.50
N PHE A 1075 -22.21 -7.57 16.76
CA PHE A 1075 -22.14 -8.62 17.77
C PHE A 1075 -23.50 -8.81 18.46
N PRO A 1076 -24.01 -10.04 18.58
CA PRO A 1076 -25.26 -10.32 19.27
C PRO A 1076 -25.22 -9.86 20.73
N LYS A 1077 -26.18 -9.02 21.15
CA LYS A 1077 -26.37 -8.72 22.56
C LYS A 1077 -27.03 -9.95 23.22
N LYS A 1078 -26.40 -10.52 24.25
CA LYS A 1078 -27.01 -11.57 25.08
C LYS A 1078 -28.44 -11.14 25.46
N ILE A 1079 -29.43 -11.94 25.05
CA ILE A 1079 -30.85 -11.75 25.40
C ILE A 1079 -31.05 -12.01 26.89
#